data_AF-A0A2E0V5K2-F1
#
_entry.id   AF-A0A2E0V5K2-F1
#
_cell.length_a   1.000
_cell.length_b   1.000
_cell.length_c   1.000
_cell.angle_alpha   90.00
_cell.angle_beta   90.00
_cell.angle_gamma   90.00
#
_symmetry.space_group_name_H-M   'P 1'
#
loop_
_entity.id
_entity.type
_entity.pdbx_description
1 polymer ?
#
loop_
_entity_poly.entity_id
_entity_poly.type
_entity_poly.pdbx_seq_one_letter_code
_entity_poly.pdbx_strand_id
1 'polypeptide(L)'
;MTVNILLILPLVCMPLGVAVGAPLEIDPKTGQYRDLSYAALTEEGLSAEECTRLFGGETIHYGELTDGARLTAQRELEGLLEMINEALVGSCRDDLHRWLIEQASDLPAAYADRDMNKIKTGAAVFFRAYEIFRRKEYLEAGLERADLILKAQWPRGHWPWPGKSPNFVRIQDGYNDTPFWIMLYAHKLSGDKKYLESARRCADVMLTLQRPGGGWGDQWSFNGSASGNSGVYHGISFNDGPTNAQFRMMVAMYHLTQDQKYIANLHKLWPWIQKANLGEKDPVVGWADQYNDDATPVRARRYEIELPSNYALTRAVGPLLIWLYLITGEEAQMDLLRKAYDWHEQMRLRDLEPENWKLLVQLNEHQARAGHNYCYRPGWGSAWLPDGSNWGGVTGYNVFVWYPIDGERRKKYGRFLPIQAHEVTITRAGKATKERRSLSETQGWLQIYSEDEAYYGRHMCHCSIGNDLSEIRRALLEHKRGGRPALQKYYSNPTSYTADQYLQARLDAARRCLDRRNVRLAGTSDGKGILALPDPGALTGQKGRWYGDKYRSPLGAVERKGSNARAGDWPTKWGASYYEFTHQVSGGDRGNVAWYQWQLVHDHLLAHGKIDPDSAARGGRGFQGVAFHNCLDSWDAFGEWMMACIERENHFDLPWPQK
;
A
#
# COMPACT_ATOMS: atom_id res chain seq x y z
N MET A 1 -44.43 2.02 -34.96
CA MET A 1 -43.89 0.65 -34.91
C MET A 1 -42.66 0.59 -35.78
N THR A 2 -41.48 0.71 -35.19
CA THR A 2 -40.21 0.34 -35.83
C THR A 2 -39.23 0.10 -34.69
N VAL A 3 -39.00 -1.18 -34.40
CA VAL A 3 -38.11 -1.67 -33.35
C VAL A 3 -36.71 -1.72 -33.93
N ASN A 4 -35.79 -0.92 -33.40
CA ASN A 4 -34.36 -1.09 -33.68
C ASN A 4 -33.79 -2.09 -32.67
N ILE A 5 -33.59 -3.31 -33.13
CA ILE A 5 -32.86 -4.37 -32.44
C ILE A 5 -31.37 -4.04 -32.59
N LEU A 6 -30.72 -3.57 -31.52
CA LEU A 6 -29.26 -3.57 -31.46
C LEU A 6 -28.81 -4.96 -30.97
N LEU A 7 -28.20 -5.71 -31.90
CA LEU A 7 -27.52 -6.97 -31.64
C LEU A 7 -26.37 -6.76 -30.65
N ILE A 8 -26.44 -7.48 -29.53
CA ILE A 8 -25.30 -7.72 -28.64
C ILE A 8 -24.34 -8.66 -29.40
N LEU A 9 -23.25 -8.10 -29.95
CA LEU A 9 -22.17 -8.91 -30.50
C LEU A 9 -21.34 -9.54 -29.34
N PRO A 10 -20.86 -10.78 -29.50
CA PRO A 10 -19.88 -11.35 -28.57
C PRO A 10 -18.58 -10.56 -28.70
N LEU A 11 -18.04 -10.08 -27.57
CA LEU A 11 -16.77 -9.35 -27.51
C LEU A 11 -15.64 -10.22 -28.06
N VAL A 12 -15.19 -9.91 -29.27
CA VAL A 12 -13.84 -10.25 -29.72
C VAL A 12 -12.95 -9.11 -29.22
N CYS A 13 -12.05 -9.41 -28.29
CA CYS A 13 -10.93 -8.52 -27.93
C CYS A 13 -10.17 -8.19 -29.22
N MET A 14 -10.33 -6.98 -29.75
CA MET A 14 -9.31 -6.43 -30.63
C MET A 14 -8.19 -5.91 -29.74
N PRO A 15 -6.98 -6.50 -29.78
CA PRO A 15 -5.83 -5.85 -29.18
C PRO A 15 -5.61 -4.56 -29.96
N LEU A 16 -5.62 -3.42 -29.26
CA LEU A 16 -5.00 -2.22 -29.81
C LEU A 16 -3.55 -2.61 -30.12
N GLY A 17 -3.19 -2.62 -31.40
CA GLY A 17 -1.87 -3.00 -31.88
C GLY A 17 -0.83 -1.97 -31.44
N VAL A 18 -0.41 -2.05 -30.19
CA VAL A 18 0.75 -1.31 -29.67
C VAL A 18 1.94 -2.26 -29.73
N ALA A 19 3.01 -1.82 -30.39
CA ALA A 19 4.25 -2.58 -30.45
C ALA A 19 4.82 -2.76 -29.04
N VAL A 20 5.27 -3.98 -28.72
CA VAL A 20 5.96 -4.28 -27.46
C VAL A 20 7.15 -3.31 -27.32
N GLY A 21 7.16 -2.52 -26.25
CA GLY A 21 8.22 -1.55 -25.97
C GLY A 21 7.96 -0.11 -26.42
N ALA A 22 6.85 0.20 -27.09
CA ALA A 22 6.51 1.60 -27.37
C ALA A 22 6.31 2.41 -26.08
N PRO A 23 6.70 3.70 -26.04
CA PRO A 23 6.46 4.56 -24.88
C PRO A 23 4.99 4.60 -24.48
N LEU A 24 4.72 4.68 -23.17
CA LEU A 24 3.35 4.79 -22.67
C LEU A 24 2.71 6.11 -23.10
N GLU A 25 1.55 6.04 -23.75
CA GLU A 25 0.82 7.21 -24.22
C GLU A 25 -0.25 7.66 -23.23
N ILE A 26 -0.32 8.97 -22.98
CA ILE A 26 -1.45 9.59 -22.27
C ILE A 26 -2.50 10.02 -23.28
N ASP A 27 -3.76 9.68 -23.05
CA ASP A 27 -4.86 10.28 -23.79
C ASP A 27 -5.14 11.71 -23.27
N PRO A 28 -4.98 12.75 -24.11
CA PRO A 28 -5.18 14.13 -23.69
C PRO A 28 -6.64 14.44 -23.28
N LYS A 29 -7.62 13.63 -23.69
CA LYS A 29 -9.04 13.84 -23.34
C LYS A 29 -9.36 13.38 -21.92
N THR A 30 -8.80 12.24 -21.52
CA THR A 30 -9.03 11.64 -20.21
C THR A 30 -7.94 11.99 -19.20
N GLY A 31 -6.75 12.37 -19.68
CA GLY A 31 -5.56 12.57 -18.86
C GLY A 31 -5.00 11.28 -18.27
N GLN A 32 -5.40 10.12 -18.81
CA GLN A 32 -5.00 8.79 -18.34
C GLN A 32 -4.12 8.08 -19.37
N TYR A 33 -3.30 7.12 -18.92
CA TYR A 33 -2.60 6.22 -19.84
C TYR A 33 -3.61 5.45 -20.69
N ARG A 34 -3.33 5.35 -21.99
CA ARG A 34 -4.17 4.61 -22.95
C ARG A 34 -4.17 3.12 -22.71
N ASP A 35 -3.04 2.58 -22.26
CA ASP A 35 -2.85 1.16 -22.00
C ASP A 35 -1.82 0.98 -20.89
N LEU A 36 -2.17 0.23 -19.85
CA LEU A 36 -1.28 -0.22 -18.79
C LEU A 36 -1.27 -1.74 -18.68
N SER A 37 -1.73 -2.47 -19.68
CA SER A 37 -1.68 -3.94 -19.72
C SER A 37 -0.25 -4.44 -19.54
N TYR A 38 -0.09 -5.70 -19.11
CA TYR A 38 1.23 -6.29 -18.96
C TYR A 38 2.11 -6.17 -20.23
N ALA A 39 1.48 -6.31 -21.41
CA ALA A 39 2.15 -6.16 -22.69
C ALA A 39 2.68 -4.74 -22.92
N ALA A 40 1.95 -3.72 -22.47
CA ALA A 40 2.31 -2.31 -22.62
C ALA A 40 3.30 -1.81 -21.56
N LEU A 41 3.33 -2.39 -20.35
CA LEU A 41 4.20 -1.91 -19.26
C LEU A 41 5.66 -1.72 -19.71
N THR A 42 6.15 -0.49 -19.59
CA THR A 42 7.51 -0.07 -19.91
C THR A 42 7.88 1.18 -19.11
N GLU A 43 9.17 1.43 -18.94
CA GLU A 43 9.70 2.71 -18.47
C GLU A 43 10.18 3.61 -19.61
N GLU A 44 10.18 3.09 -20.84
CA GLU A 44 10.70 3.81 -22.00
C GLU A 44 9.92 5.12 -22.21
N GLY A 45 10.65 6.23 -22.30
CA GLY A 45 10.07 7.56 -22.45
C GLY A 45 9.51 8.18 -21.17
N LEU A 46 9.54 7.48 -20.04
CA LEU A 46 9.14 8.05 -18.74
C LEU A 46 10.30 8.78 -18.06
N SER A 47 10.01 9.92 -17.44
CA SER A 47 10.94 10.54 -16.48
C SER A 47 11.04 9.72 -15.19
N ALA A 48 12.10 9.93 -14.40
CA ALA A 48 12.26 9.29 -13.10
C ALA A 48 11.05 9.54 -12.15
N GLU A 49 10.44 10.73 -12.21
CA GLU A 49 9.21 11.04 -11.46
C GLU A 49 8.04 10.18 -11.94
N GLU A 50 7.87 10.01 -13.25
CA GLU A 50 6.80 9.21 -13.83
C GLU A 50 6.99 7.72 -13.54
N CYS A 51 8.21 7.20 -13.64
CA CYS A 51 8.55 5.83 -13.22
C CYS A 51 8.18 5.60 -11.76
N THR A 52 8.62 6.49 -10.87
CA THR A 52 8.34 6.37 -9.43
C THR A 52 6.84 6.43 -9.14
N ARG A 53 6.09 7.27 -9.85
CA ARG A 53 4.63 7.37 -9.69
C ARG A 53 3.89 6.17 -10.26
N LEU A 54 4.38 5.53 -11.31
CA LEU A 54 3.72 4.39 -11.94
C LEU A 54 4.06 3.07 -11.23
N PHE A 55 5.32 2.91 -10.81
CA PHE A 55 5.88 1.65 -10.33
C PHE A 55 6.38 1.70 -8.87
N GLY A 56 6.23 2.82 -8.16
CA GLY A 56 6.78 2.99 -6.82
C GLY A 56 8.30 3.14 -6.82
N GLY A 57 8.91 3.17 -5.63
CA GLY A 57 10.33 3.39 -5.43
C GLY A 57 11.24 2.28 -5.96
N GLU A 58 12.49 2.67 -6.15
CA GLU A 58 13.55 1.87 -6.75
C GLU A 58 14.42 1.15 -5.70
N THR A 59 15.11 0.11 -6.17
CA THR A 59 16.18 -0.55 -5.40
C THR A 59 17.51 -0.22 -6.06
N ILE A 60 18.31 0.62 -5.41
CA ILE A 60 19.63 0.99 -5.93
C ILE A 60 20.64 -0.09 -5.57
N HIS A 61 21.32 -0.61 -6.60
CA HIS A 61 22.43 -1.55 -6.48
C HIS A 61 23.73 -0.86 -6.89
N TYR A 62 24.63 -0.69 -5.93
CA TYR A 62 25.96 -0.15 -6.18
C TYR A 62 26.93 -1.27 -6.57
N GLY A 63 27.84 -0.98 -7.50
CA GLY A 63 28.86 -1.91 -7.97
C GLY A 63 30.28 -1.53 -7.53
N GLU A 64 31.25 -2.36 -7.88
CA GLU A 64 32.67 -2.05 -7.70
C GLU A 64 33.11 -0.93 -8.66
N LEU A 65 34.07 -0.11 -8.23
CA LEU A 65 34.59 1.02 -9.01
C LEU A 65 36.00 0.71 -9.53
N THR A 66 36.30 1.20 -10.73
CA THR A 66 37.69 1.31 -11.19
C THR A 66 38.40 2.43 -10.41
N ASP A 67 39.74 2.41 -10.36
CA ASP A 67 40.50 3.44 -9.65
C ASP A 67 40.18 4.87 -10.14
N GLY A 68 40.02 5.04 -11.45
CA GLY A 68 39.61 6.31 -12.04
C GLY A 68 38.20 6.72 -11.64
N ALA A 69 37.23 5.80 -11.64
CA ALA A 69 35.86 6.08 -11.23
C ALA A 69 35.77 6.41 -9.73
N ARG A 70 36.56 5.71 -8.90
CA ARG A 70 36.67 5.97 -7.46
C ARG A 70 37.19 7.37 -7.18
N LEU A 71 38.28 7.77 -7.84
CA LEU A 71 38.85 9.12 -7.68
C LEU A 71 37.87 10.22 -8.13
N THR A 72 37.15 9.99 -9.23
CA THR A 72 36.11 10.91 -9.72
C THR A 72 34.98 11.04 -8.70
N ALA A 73 34.45 9.92 -8.19
CA ALA A 73 33.38 9.92 -7.21
C ALA A 73 33.79 10.58 -5.88
N GLN A 74 35.03 10.41 -5.44
CA GLN A 74 35.58 11.09 -4.25
C GLN A 74 35.62 12.62 -4.44
N ARG A 75 36.16 13.09 -5.56
CA ARG A 75 36.22 14.52 -5.87
C ARG A 75 34.84 15.14 -6.03
N GLU A 76 33.92 14.43 -6.67
CA GLU A 76 32.53 14.88 -6.81
C GLU A 76 31.89 15.00 -5.43
N LEU A 77 32.02 13.96 -4.59
CA LEU A 77 31.49 13.98 -3.23
C LEU A 77 32.03 15.17 -2.42
N GLU A 78 33.35 15.39 -2.43
CA GLU A 78 33.98 16.54 -1.76
C GLU A 78 33.34 17.87 -2.19
N GLY A 79 33.20 18.10 -3.50
CA GLY A 79 32.57 19.31 -4.03
C GLY A 79 31.08 19.43 -3.70
N LEU A 80 30.33 18.31 -3.68
CA LEU A 80 28.92 18.33 -3.29
C LEU A 80 28.74 18.65 -1.80
N LEU A 81 29.61 18.12 -0.92
CA LEU A 81 29.55 18.37 0.52
C LEU A 81 29.69 19.86 0.84
N GLU A 82 30.59 20.58 0.15
CA GLU A 82 30.78 22.03 0.32
C GLU A 82 29.53 22.86 -0.05
N MET A 83 28.66 22.33 -0.91
CA MET A 83 27.44 23.01 -1.35
C MET A 83 26.24 22.78 -0.43
N ILE A 84 26.31 21.83 0.51
CA ILE A 84 25.17 21.50 1.37
C ILE A 84 24.88 22.67 2.32
N ASN A 85 23.61 23.01 2.46
CA ASN A 85 23.16 24.06 3.38
C ASN A 85 23.20 23.57 4.84
N GLU A 86 24.37 23.72 5.47
CA GLU A 86 24.60 23.31 6.87
C GLU A 86 23.65 24.00 7.87
N ALA A 87 23.26 25.25 7.63
CA ALA A 87 22.34 25.97 8.51
C ALA A 87 20.95 25.34 8.51
N LEU A 88 20.44 24.98 7.33
CA LEU A 88 19.15 24.30 7.20
C LEU A 88 19.19 22.91 7.83
N VAL A 89 20.24 22.13 7.55
CA VAL A 89 20.42 20.79 8.14
C VAL A 89 20.46 20.87 9.65
N GLY A 90 21.24 21.82 10.20
CA GLY A 90 21.33 22.09 11.63
C GLY A 90 19.97 22.37 12.26
N SER A 91 19.19 23.29 11.66
CA SER A 91 17.83 23.60 12.12
C SER A 91 16.90 22.38 12.09
N CYS A 92 16.91 21.61 11.01
CA CYS A 92 16.07 20.41 10.90
C CYS A 92 16.46 19.37 11.97
N ARG A 93 17.76 19.17 12.17
CA ARG A 93 18.28 18.24 13.18
C ARG A 93 17.90 18.67 14.60
N ASP A 94 17.98 19.95 14.91
CA ASP A 94 17.62 20.47 16.23
C ASP A 94 16.11 20.32 16.49
N ASP A 95 15.27 20.56 15.49
CA ASP A 95 13.83 20.35 15.59
C ASP A 95 13.48 18.87 15.76
N LEU A 96 14.14 17.96 15.03
CA LEU A 96 14.00 16.51 15.22
C LEU A 96 14.39 16.10 16.63
N HIS A 97 15.52 16.59 17.15
CA HIS A 97 15.98 16.26 18.49
C HIS A 97 15.02 16.78 19.57
N ARG A 98 14.54 18.02 19.44
CA ARG A 98 13.57 18.61 20.36
C ARG A 98 12.28 17.79 20.39
N TRP A 99 11.75 17.47 19.21
CA TRP A 99 10.55 16.64 19.09
C TRP A 99 10.77 15.25 19.69
N LEU A 100 11.90 14.58 19.40
CA LEU A 100 12.20 13.26 19.96
C LEU A 100 12.29 13.26 21.49
N ILE A 101 12.87 14.31 22.09
CA ILE A 101 12.96 14.44 23.56
C ILE A 101 11.56 14.63 24.17
N GLU A 102 10.72 15.45 23.55
CA GLU A 102 9.32 15.64 23.95
C GLU A 102 8.55 14.31 23.87
N GLN A 103 8.64 13.62 22.74
CA GLN A 103 7.99 12.33 22.55
C GLN A 103 8.53 11.25 23.48
N ALA A 104 9.81 11.27 23.86
CA ALA A 104 10.38 10.32 24.81
C ALA A 104 9.74 10.50 26.19
N SER A 105 9.53 11.76 26.59
CA SER A 105 8.90 12.13 27.87
C SER A 105 7.40 11.81 27.90
N ASP A 106 6.73 11.80 26.74
CA ASP A 106 5.32 11.46 26.58
C ASP A 106 5.11 9.95 26.37
N LEU A 107 5.59 9.17 27.34
CA LEU A 107 5.43 7.71 27.41
C LEU A 107 4.11 7.37 28.13
N PRO A 108 3.16 6.68 27.48
CA PRO A 108 1.94 6.24 28.16
C PRO A 108 2.23 5.24 29.29
N ALA A 109 1.39 5.22 30.32
CA ALA A 109 1.60 4.38 31.51
C ALA A 109 1.47 2.86 31.24
N ALA A 110 0.71 2.47 30.22
CA ALA A 110 0.45 1.08 29.88
C ALA A 110 0.15 0.90 28.40
N TYR A 111 0.38 -0.32 27.90
CA TYR A 111 0.00 -0.73 26.56
C TYR A 111 -1.49 -1.12 26.53
N ALA A 112 -2.37 -0.12 26.32
CA ALA A 112 -3.82 -0.30 26.29
C ALA A 112 -4.54 0.71 25.36
N ASP A 113 -5.68 0.30 24.81
CA ASP A 113 -6.61 1.12 24.02
C ASP A 113 -5.93 1.99 22.94
N ARG A 114 -6.21 3.30 22.93
CA ARG A 114 -5.68 4.26 21.96
C ARG A 114 -4.16 4.45 22.05
N ASP A 115 -3.58 4.20 23.22
CA ASP A 115 -2.15 4.42 23.46
C ASP A 115 -1.30 3.33 22.82
N MET A 116 -1.88 2.15 22.51
CA MET A 116 -1.19 1.06 21.83
C MET A 116 -0.55 1.52 20.51
N ASN A 117 -1.24 2.34 19.72
CA ASN A 117 -0.70 2.80 18.44
C ASN A 117 0.51 3.72 18.66
N LYS A 118 0.40 4.68 19.58
CA LYS A 118 1.47 5.62 19.93
C LYS A 118 2.71 4.90 20.47
N ILE A 119 2.53 3.88 21.31
CA ILE A 119 3.65 3.07 21.83
C ILE A 119 4.30 2.29 20.69
N LYS A 120 3.52 1.63 19.83
CA LYS A 120 4.03 0.85 18.69
C LYS A 120 4.86 1.72 17.73
N THR A 121 4.28 2.82 17.25
CA THR A 121 4.95 3.71 16.31
C THR A 121 6.11 4.45 16.96
N GLY A 122 5.99 4.81 18.23
CA GLY A 122 7.08 5.39 19.01
C GLY A 122 8.29 4.46 19.11
N ALA A 123 8.09 3.17 19.40
CA ALA A 123 9.20 2.22 19.47
C ALA A 123 9.98 2.16 18.14
N ALA A 124 9.27 2.02 17.02
CA ALA A 124 9.89 2.01 15.69
C ALA A 124 10.64 3.31 15.36
N VAL A 125 10.04 4.48 15.69
CA VAL A 125 10.67 5.79 15.49
C VAL A 125 11.92 5.98 16.34
N PHE A 126 11.90 5.58 17.61
CA PHE A 126 13.05 5.70 18.50
C PHE A 126 14.20 4.76 18.12
N PHE A 127 13.88 3.52 17.75
CA PHE A 127 14.89 2.60 17.24
C PHE A 127 15.53 3.11 15.95
N ARG A 128 14.74 3.69 15.04
CA ARG A 128 15.30 4.28 13.83
C ARG A 128 16.10 5.56 14.12
N ALA A 129 15.67 6.38 15.06
CA ALA A 129 16.44 7.51 15.54
C ALA A 129 17.79 7.06 16.15
N TYR A 130 17.81 5.96 16.90
CA TYR A 130 19.06 5.40 17.44
C TYR A 130 20.01 4.94 16.33
N GLU A 131 19.53 4.24 15.31
CA GLU A 131 20.39 3.81 14.20
C GLU A 131 20.96 5.00 13.37
N ILE A 132 20.26 6.14 13.34
CA ILE A 132 20.71 7.35 12.64
C ILE A 132 21.65 8.20 13.49
N PHE A 133 21.29 8.47 14.75
CA PHE A 133 22.00 9.43 15.60
C PHE A 133 22.98 8.79 16.58
N ARG A 134 22.91 7.47 16.78
CA ARG A 134 23.72 6.70 17.74
C ARG A 134 23.67 7.24 19.18
N ARG A 135 22.53 7.83 19.55
CA ARG A 135 22.24 8.42 20.86
C ARG A 135 21.55 7.41 21.78
N LYS A 136 22.15 7.09 22.93
CA LYS A 136 21.67 6.05 23.86
C LYS A 136 20.27 6.32 24.38
N GLU A 137 19.94 7.59 24.62
CA GLU A 137 18.62 8.02 25.06
C GLU A 137 17.50 7.63 24.07
N TYR A 138 17.80 7.52 22.77
CA TYR A 138 16.82 7.04 21.78
C TYR A 138 16.66 5.53 21.82
N LEU A 139 17.76 4.80 22.07
CA LEU A 139 17.66 3.36 22.31
C LEU A 139 16.82 3.11 23.57
N GLU A 140 17.10 3.81 24.66
CA GLU A 140 16.37 3.70 25.93
C GLU A 140 14.88 4.00 25.75
N ALA A 141 14.52 5.12 25.11
CA ALA A 141 13.13 5.49 24.85
C ALA A 141 12.37 4.46 23.98
N GLY A 142 13.07 3.78 23.07
CA GLY A 142 12.52 2.68 22.29
C GLY A 142 12.34 1.40 23.12
N LEU A 143 13.33 1.07 23.97
CA LEU A 143 13.29 -0.11 24.85
C LEU A 143 12.23 0.02 25.93
N GLU A 144 12.02 1.20 26.52
CA GLU A 144 10.94 1.44 27.48
C GLU A 144 9.55 1.13 26.88
N ARG A 145 9.33 1.52 25.62
CA ARG A 145 8.11 1.19 24.88
C ARG A 145 8.00 -0.28 24.57
N ALA A 146 9.10 -0.92 24.17
CA ALA A 146 9.16 -2.35 23.97
C ALA A 146 8.85 -3.12 25.27
N ASP A 147 9.34 -2.65 26.42
CA ASP A 147 9.05 -3.23 27.73
C ASP A 147 7.58 -3.10 28.13
N LEU A 148 6.90 -1.99 27.80
CA LEU A 148 5.45 -1.88 27.97
C LEU A 148 4.69 -2.90 27.11
N ILE A 149 5.09 -3.07 25.86
CA ILE A 149 4.51 -4.08 24.95
C ILE A 149 4.75 -5.49 25.49
N LEU A 150 5.98 -5.80 25.91
CA LEU A 150 6.36 -7.08 26.48
C LEU A 150 5.54 -7.42 27.74
N LYS A 151 5.43 -6.47 28.67
CA LYS A 151 4.66 -6.61 29.91
C LYS A 151 3.18 -6.91 29.65
N ALA A 152 2.62 -6.42 28.55
CA ALA A 152 1.24 -6.65 28.17
C ALA A 152 1.01 -7.98 27.43
N GLN A 153 2.07 -8.68 27.01
CA GLN A 153 1.93 -9.96 26.32
C GLN A 153 1.25 -10.99 27.23
N TRP A 154 0.17 -11.60 26.76
CA TRP A 154 -0.51 -12.64 27.52
C TRP A 154 0.29 -13.94 27.56
N PRO A 155 0.05 -14.84 28.53
CA PRO A 155 0.85 -16.05 28.74
C PRO A 155 1.01 -16.95 27.50
N ARG A 156 0.03 -16.95 26.60
CA ARG A 156 0.07 -17.71 25.33
C ARG A 156 0.94 -17.09 24.24
N GLY A 157 1.43 -15.86 24.41
CA GLY A 157 2.31 -15.18 23.44
C GLY A 157 1.65 -14.13 22.54
N HIS A 158 0.32 -14.07 22.50
CA HIS A 158 -0.42 -13.00 21.81
C HIS A 158 -0.64 -11.75 22.69
N TRP A 159 -1.02 -10.64 22.05
CA TRP A 159 -1.29 -9.36 22.71
C TRP A 159 -2.78 -9.01 22.85
N PRO A 160 -3.12 -8.10 23.79
CA PRO A 160 -4.49 -7.70 24.05
C PRO A 160 -5.19 -7.06 22.85
N TRP A 161 -6.47 -7.40 22.68
CA TRP A 161 -7.43 -6.62 21.89
C TRP A 161 -8.42 -5.94 22.85
N PRO A 162 -8.72 -4.64 22.69
CA PRO A 162 -9.57 -3.91 23.64
C PRO A 162 -10.88 -4.64 23.98
N GLY A 163 -11.15 -4.73 25.29
CA GLY A 163 -12.34 -5.41 25.83
C GLY A 163 -12.34 -6.93 25.75
N LYS A 164 -11.23 -7.58 25.40
CA LYS A 164 -11.11 -9.06 25.36
C LYS A 164 -10.18 -9.63 26.42
N SER A 165 -10.36 -10.94 26.65
CA SER A 165 -9.57 -11.74 27.59
C SER A 165 -8.43 -12.49 26.87
N PRO A 166 -7.46 -13.05 27.61
CA PRO A 166 -6.38 -13.90 27.08
C PRO A 166 -6.81 -15.19 26.35
N ASN A 167 -8.12 -15.43 26.21
CA ASN A 167 -8.66 -16.52 25.41
C ASN A 167 -8.98 -16.09 23.98
N PHE A 168 -8.85 -14.81 23.64
CA PHE A 168 -9.20 -14.28 22.33
C PHE A 168 -7.96 -13.73 21.62
N VAL A 169 -7.79 -14.11 20.36
CA VAL A 169 -6.72 -13.62 19.49
C VAL A 169 -7.31 -12.77 18.37
N ARG A 170 -6.94 -11.50 18.30
CA ARG A 170 -7.16 -10.67 17.11
C ARG A 170 -5.97 -10.88 16.17
N ILE A 171 -6.16 -11.65 15.10
CA ILE A 171 -5.06 -12.03 14.20
C ILE A 171 -4.75 -10.90 13.21
N GLN A 172 -5.80 -10.20 12.73
CA GLN A 172 -5.70 -9.04 11.83
C GLN A 172 -5.35 -7.70 12.56
N ASP A 173 -5.37 -6.59 11.82
CA ASP A 173 -5.26 -5.18 12.29
C ASP A 173 -3.96 -4.81 13.02
N GLY A 174 -2.87 -5.52 12.81
CA GLY A 174 -1.62 -5.07 13.40
C GLY A 174 -1.42 -5.48 14.88
N TYR A 175 -2.31 -6.29 15.47
CA TYR A 175 -2.32 -6.54 16.93
C TYR A 175 -1.25 -7.50 17.41
N ASN A 176 -0.76 -8.39 16.55
CA ASN A 176 0.26 -9.38 16.92
C ASN A 176 1.54 -9.26 16.10
N ASP A 177 1.45 -8.90 14.83
CA ASP A 177 2.59 -8.69 13.93
C ASP A 177 3.41 -7.45 14.30
N THR A 178 2.78 -6.31 14.58
CA THR A 178 3.52 -5.08 14.89
C THR A 178 4.29 -5.21 16.21
N PRO A 179 3.70 -5.71 17.32
CA PRO A 179 4.45 -6.07 18.51
C PRO A 179 5.56 -7.08 18.24
N PHE A 180 5.30 -8.12 17.44
CA PHE A 180 6.31 -9.11 17.06
C PHE A 180 7.55 -8.45 16.43
N TRP A 181 7.37 -7.57 15.44
CA TRP A 181 8.48 -6.87 14.79
C TRP A 181 9.22 -5.94 15.75
N ILE A 182 8.51 -5.23 16.63
CA ILE A 182 9.14 -4.37 17.65
C ILE A 182 9.98 -5.20 18.63
N MET A 183 9.51 -6.39 19.03
CA MET A 183 10.30 -7.31 19.85
C MET A 183 11.58 -7.75 19.14
N LEU A 184 11.51 -8.06 17.84
CA LEU A 184 12.72 -8.39 17.08
C LEU A 184 13.67 -7.19 16.95
N TYR A 185 13.15 -5.99 16.72
CA TYR A 185 13.97 -4.77 16.63
C TYR A 185 14.65 -4.45 17.97
N ALA A 186 13.90 -4.57 19.07
CA ALA A 186 14.44 -4.41 20.42
C ALA A 186 15.55 -5.43 20.70
N HIS A 187 15.36 -6.70 20.30
CA HIS A 187 16.39 -7.73 20.41
C HIS A 187 17.64 -7.38 19.59
N LYS A 188 17.48 -7.00 18.32
CA LYS A 188 18.59 -6.60 17.43
C LYS A 188 19.46 -5.52 18.07
N LEU A 189 18.83 -4.47 18.60
CA LEU A 189 19.55 -3.29 19.08
C LEU A 189 20.10 -3.42 20.50
N SER A 190 19.48 -4.24 21.35
CA SER A 190 19.91 -4.42 22.75
C SER A 190 20.70 -5.71 23.01
N GLY A 191 20.54 -6.73 22.17
CA GLY A 191 21.02 -8.10 22.43
C GLY A 191 20.21 -8.86 23.50
N ASP A 192 19.20 -8.25 24.13
CA ASP A 192 18.44 -8.87 25.20
C ASP A 192 17.50 -9.96 24.64
N LYS A 193 17.69 -11.19 25.12
CA LYS A 193 16.97 -12.38 24.65
C LYS A 193 15.49 -12.37 25.03
N LYS A 194 15.09 -11.62 26.06
CA LYS A 194 13.67 -11.56 26.51
C LYS A 194 12.73 -11.13 25.38
N TYR A 195 13.20 -10.24 24.50
CA TYR A 195 12.42 -9.76 23.37
C TYR A 195 12.33 -10.82 22.26
N LEU A 196 13.42 -11.51 21.93
CA LEU A 196 13.37 -12.63 20.96
C LEU A 196 12.46 -13.76 21.45
N GLU A 197 12.50 -14.09 22.73
CA GLU A 197 11.63 -15.09 23.34
C GLU A 197 10.16 -14.67 23.29
N SER A 198 9.88 -13.38 23.49
CA SER A 198 8.54 -12.81 23.32
C SER A 198 8.03 -12.93 21.89
N ALA A 199 8.85 -12.55 20.90
CA ALA A 199 8.51 -12.71 19.49
C ALA A 199 8.27 -14.18 19.13
N ARG A 200 9.11 -15.10 19.64
CA ARG A 200 8.97 -16.54 19.44
C ARG A 200 7.65 -17.08 20.00
N ARG A 201 7.26 -16.70 21.23
CA ARG A 201 5.96 -17.11 21.80
C ARG A 201 4.79 -16.67 20.92
N CYS A 202 4.83 -15.45 20.39
CA CYS A 202 3.81 -14.97 19.45
C CYS A 202 3.76 -15.84 18.18
N ALA A 203 4.91 -16.08 17.56
CA ALA A 203 4.96 -16.89 16.35
C ALA A 203 4.50 -18.33 16.58
N ASP A 204 4.89 -18.94 17.71
CA ASP A 204 4.46 -20.28 18.09
C ASP A 204 2.93 -20.35 18.24
N VAL A 205 2.31 -19.38 18.93
CA VAL A 205 0.84 -19.37 19.03
C VAL A 205 0.18 -19.12 17.68
N MET A 206 0.67 -18.18 16.86
CA MET A 206 0.14 -17.97 15.51
C MET A 206 0.23 -19.24 14.67
N LEU A 207 1.32 -19.99 14.75
CA LEU A 207 1.49 -21.26 14.05
C LEU A 207 0.43 -22.29 14.45
N THR A 208 0.04 -22.34 15.74
CA THR A 208 -1.07 -23.21 16.18
C THR A 208 -2.44 -22.83 15.61
N LEU A 209 -2.59 -21.58 15.15
CA LEU A 209 -3.84 -21.04 14.59
C LEU A 209 -3.87 -21.13 13.05
N GLN A 210 -2.80 -21.58 12.41
CA GLN A 210 -2.72 -21.70 10.96
C GLN A 210 -3.77 -22.70 10.45
N ARG A 211 -4.47 -22.30 9.39
CA ARG A 211 -5.53 -23.10 8.77
C ARG A 211 -4.97 -24.17 7.84
N PRO A 212 -5.76 -25.21 7.48
CA PRO A 212 -5.31 -26.28 6.58
C PRO A 212 -4.78 -25.79 5.22
N GLY A 213 -5.31 -24.67 4.70
CA GLY A 213 -4.83 -24.01 3.48
C GLY A 213 -3.54 -23.20 3.63
N GLY A 214 -2.90 -23.20 4.80
CA GLY A 214 -1.63 -22.49 5.06
C GLY A 214 -1.77 -21.01 5.46
N GLY A 215 -2.97 -20.45 5.40
CA GLY A 215 -3.27 -19.07 5.84
C GLY A 215 -3.87 -18.98 7.23
N TRP A 216 -4.41 -17.81 7.57
CA TRP A 216 -5.02 -17.54 8.87
C TRP A 216 -6.35 -16.80 8.74
N GLY A 217 -7.24 -16.98 9.72
CA GLY A 217 -8.47 -16.22 9.85
C GLY A 217 -8.25 -14.84 10.48
N ASP A 218 -9.32 -14.07 10.62
CA ASP A 218 -9.31 -12.73 11.23
C ASP A 218 -9.05 -12.77 12.74
N GLN A 219 -9.49 -13.85 13.37
CA GLN A 219 -9.54 -13.99 14.82
C GLN A 219 -9.62 -15.45 15.26
N TRP A 220 -9.29 -15.68 16.53
CA TRP A 220 -9.42 -16.98 17.17
C TRP A 220 -9.95 -16.86 18.59
N SER A 221 -10.64 -17.89 19.07
CA SER A 221 -10.94 -18.03 20.50
C SER A 221 -10.66 -19.44 21.00
N PHE A 222 -9.87 -19.51 22.08
CA PHE A 222 -9.53 -20.76 22.76
C PHE A 222 -10.69 -21.35 23.57
N ASN A 223 -11.74 -20.57 23.83
CA ASN A 223 -12.92 -21.01 24.58
C ASN A 223 -14.23 -20.88 23.78
N GLY A 224 -14.15 -20.67 22.47
CA GLY A 224 -15.32 -20.51 21.59
C GLY A 224 -16.02 -19.16 21.68
N SER A 225 -15.48 -18.18 22.42
CA SER A 225 -16.04 -16.83 22.48
C SER A 225 -16.00 -16.13 21.13
N ALA A 226 -17.13 -15.64 20.65
CA ALA A 226 -17.20 -14.83 19.44
C ALA A 226 -17.01 -13.32 19.73
N SER A 227 -16.38 -12.59 18.81
CA SER A 227 -16.65 -11.17 18.68
C SER A 227 -17.91 -11.02 17.83
N GLY A 228 -18.92 -10.30 18.32
CA GLY A 228 -20.21 -10.21 17.62
C GLY A 228 -20.18 -9.46 16.28
N ASN A 229 -19.01 -9.02 15.79
CA ASN A 229 -18.90 -7.99 14.75
C ASN A 229 -17.74 -8.12 13.75
N SER A 230 -16.89 -9.15 13.72
CA SER A 230 -15.71 -9.06 12.84
C SER A 230 -15.04 -10.37 12.45
N GLY A 231 -15.35 -10.91 11.27
CA GLY A 231 -14.42 -11.77 10.55
C GLY A 231 -14.47 -13.27 10.87
N VAL A 232 -13.64 -14.02 10.16
CA VAL A 232 -13.65 -15.48 10.05
C VAL A 232 -12.72 -16.14 11.06
N TYR A 233 -13.25 -17.13 11.78
CA TYR A 233 -12.49 -18.02 12.67
C TYR A 233 -11.97 -19.28 11.96
N HIS A 234 -12.83 -19.90 11.16
CA HIS A 234 -12.59 -21.18 10.48
C HIS A 234 -12.45 -20.95 8.99
N GLY A 235 -11.29 -20.39 8.61
CA GLY A 235 -11.00 -20.07 7.23
C GLY A 235 -9.87 -19.07 7.10
N ILE A 236 -9.59 -18.69 5.85
CA ILE A 236 -8.46 -17.81 5.51
C ILE A 236 -9.00 -16.43 5.13
N SER A 237 -8.38 -15.40 5.70
CA SER A 237 -8.72 -14.01 5.47
C SER A 237 -7.54 -13.25 4.86
N PHE A 238 -7.89 -12.39 3.93
CA PHE A 238 -7.05 -11.37 3.31
C PHE A 238 -7.35 -9.97 3.85
N ASN A 239 -8.45 -9.81 4.59
CA ASN A 239 -8.85 -8.53 5.17
C ASN A 239 -7.89 -8.06 6.26
N ASP A 240 -7.29 -6.89 6.09
CA ASP A 240 -6.38 -6.27 7.08
C ASP A 240 -5.17 -7.15 7.47
N GLY A 241 -4.75 -8.05 6.57
CA GLY A 241 -3.45 -8.73 6.58
C GLY A 241 -3.21 -9.96 7.46
N PRO A 242 -4.20 -10.69 8.04
CA PRO A 242 -3.95 -11.82 8.94
C PRO A 242 -3.26 -13.00 8.25
N THR A 243 -3.34 -13.14 6.92
CA THR A 243 -2.53 -14.14 6.22
C THR A 243 -1.13 -13.61 5.90
N ASN A 244 -1.03 -12.42 5.31
CA ASN A 244 0.23 -11.84 4.88
C ASN A 244 1.17 -11.50 6.04
N ALA A 245 0.65 -10.98 7.15
CA ALA A 245 1.47 -10.64 8.30
C ALA A 245 2.05 -11.89 8.97
N GLN A 246 1.24 -12.92 9.14
CA GLN A 246 1.62 -14.18 9.76
C GLN A 246 2.59 -14.96 8.85
N PHE A 247 2.37 -14.96 7.52
CA PHE A 247 3.35 -15.48 6.56
C PHE A 247 4.74 -14.89 6.81
N ARG A 248 4.83 -13.56 6.90
CA ARG A 248 6.11 -12.86 7.11
C ARG A 248 6.71 -13.14 8.47
N MET A 249 5.89 -13.20 9.54
CA MET A 249 6.34 -13.60 10.87
C MET A 249 6.96 -15.00 10.86
N MET A 250 6.34 -15.95 10.13
CA MET A 250 6.86 -17.31 10.01
C MET A 250 8.19 -17.34 9.26
N VAL A 251 8.31 -16.62 8.14
CA VAL A 251 9.57 -16.54 7.39
C VAL A 251 10.67 -15.87 8.22
N ALA A 252 10.34 -14.79 8.93
CA ALA A 252 11.22 -14.14 9.89
C ALA A 252 11.74 -15.11 10.96
N MET A 253 10.84 -15.86 11.59
CA MET A 253 11.21 -16.82 12.62
C MET A 253 12.05 -17.98 12.08
N TYR A 254 11.77 -18.45 10.87
CA TYR A 254 12.62 -19.42 10.20
C TYR A 254 14.04 -18.87 10.03
N HIS A 255 14.21 -17.65 9.51
CA HIS A 255 15.55 -17.06 9.34
C HIS A 255 16.31 -16.90 10.65
N LEU A 256 15.60 -16.62 11.75
CA LEU A 256 16.21 -16.44 13.08
C LEU A 256 16.51 -17.76 13.80
N THR A 257 15.76 -18.83 13.54
CA THR A 257 15.84 -20.07 14.33
C THR A 257 16.30 -21.29 13.53
N GLN A 258 16.21 -21.22 12.20
CA GLN A 258 16.37 -22.33 11.27
C GLN A 258 15.40 -23.49 11.51
N ASP A 259 14.34 -23.27 12.29
CA ASP A 259 13.32 -24.28 12.59
C ASP A 259 12.31 -24.38 11.45
N GLN A 260 12.34 -25.52 10.76
CA GLN A 260 11.50 -25.80 9.59
C GLN A 260 9.99 -25.71 9.89
N LYS A 261 9.58 -25.85 11.17
CA LYS A 261 8.15 -25.81 11.54
C LYS A 261 7.45 -24.54 11.08
N TYR A 262 8.15 -23.41 11.06
CA TYR A 262 7.55 -22.11 10.72
C TYR A 262 7.18 -22.04 9.23
N ILE A 263 7.96 -22.66 8.34
CA ILE A 263 7.73 -22.61 6.89
C ILE A 263 7.06 -23.87 6.33
N ALA A 264 6.87 -24.90 7.16
CA ALA A 264 6.41 -26.23 6.75
C ALA A 264 5.09 -26.24 5.97
N ASN A 265 4.18 -25.32 6.25
CA ASN A 265 2.83 -25.31 5.66
C ASN A 265 2.55 -24.09 4.76
N LEU A 266 3.47 -23.13 4.66
CA LEU A 266 3.23 -21.91 3.87
C LEU A 266 3.03 -22.22 2.38
N HIS A 267 3.68 -23.26 1.85
CA HIS A 267 3.49 -23.72 0.47
C HIS A 267 2.03 -24.11 0.14
N LYS A 268 1.20 -24.43 1.15
CA LYS A 268 -0.22 -24.78 0.96
C LYS A 268 -1.07 -23.60 0.51
N LEU A 269 -0.59 -22.37 0.72
CA LEU A 269 -1.26 -21.16 0.24
C LEU A 269 -1.38 -21.14 -1.28
N TRP A 270 -0.41 -21.70 -2.01
CA TRP A 270 -0.44 -21.69 -3.47
C TRP A 270 -1.68 -22.41 -4.04
N PRO A 271 -1.87 -23.73 -3.84
CA PRO A 271 -3.06 -24.42 -4.35
C PRO A 271 -4.36 -23.88 -3.74
N TRP A 272 -4.31 -23.33 -2.52
CA TRP A 272 -5.47 -22.71 -1.89
C TRP A 272 -5.87 -21.40 -2.59
N ILE A 273 -4.93 -20.51 -2.91
CA ILE A 273 -5.18 -19.24 -3.64
C ILE A 273 -5.76 -19.51 -5.03
N GLN A 274 -5.25 -20.53 -5.73
CA GLN A 274 -5.81 -20.96 -7.01
C GLN A 274 -7.28 -21.36 -6.88
N LYS A 275 -7.61 -22.14 -5.85
CA LYS A 275 -8.98 -22.56 -5.56
C LYS A 275 -9.89 -21.40 -5.15
N ALA A 276 -9.35 -20.44 -4.40
CA ALA A 276 -10.08 -19.30 -3.86
C ALA A 276 -10.42 -18.23 -4.91
N ASN A 277 -9.81 -18.27 -6.10
CA ASN A 277 -10.09 -17.33 -7.17
C ASN A 277 -11.58 -17.31 -7.51
N LEU A 278 -12.18 -16.12 -7.43
CA LEU A 278 -13.57 -15.86 -7.75
C LEU A 278 -13.64 -15.28 -9.16
N GLY A 279 -13.99 -16.13 -10.11
CA GLY A 279 -14.22 -15.75 -11.51
C GLY A 279 -14.89 -16.89 -12.26
N GLU A 280 -16.02 -16.61 -12.89
CA GLU A 280 -16.72 -17.61 -13.71
C GLU A 280 -16.17 -17.73 -15.13
N LYS A 281 -15.22 -16.85 -15.49
CA LYS A 281 -14.57 -16.79 -16.80
C LYS A 281 -13.06 -16.67 -16.64
N ASP A 282 -12.33 -17.06 -17.67
CA ASP A 282 -11.00 -16.51 -17.96
C ASP A 282 -11.25 -15.17 -18.68
N PRO A 283 -10.83 -14.00 -18.13
CA PRO A 283 -9.80 -13.81 -17.10
C PRO A 283 -10.29 -13.77 -15.64
N VAL A 284 -9.32 -13.95 -14.75
CA VAL A 284 -9.38 -13.92 -13.28
C VAL A 284 -10.01 -12.63 -12.77
N VAL A 285 -11.22 -12.69 -12.20
CA VAL A 285 -11.95 -11.48 -11.73
C VAL A 285 -11.44 -10.99 -10.36
N GLY A 286 -10.95 -11.89 -9.50
CA GLY A 286 -10.27 -11.53 -8.26
C GLY A 286 -10.55 -12.49 -7.10
N TRP A 287 -10.44 -11.99 -5.87
CA TRP A 287 -10.65 -12.75 -4.64
C TRP A 287 -11.53 -11.95 -3.67
N ALA A 288 -12.33 -12.62 -2.83
CA ALA A 288 -13.01 -11.98 -1.71
C ALA A 288 -12.03 -11.67 -0.59
N ASP A 289 -12.48 -10.87 0.38
CA ASP A 289 -11.67 -10.53 1.55
C ASP A 289 -11.53 -11.72 2.52
N GLN A 290 -12.52 -12.61 2.61
CA GLN A 290 -12.49 -13.76 3.51
C GLN A 290 -13.16 -15.01 2.92
N TYR A 291 -12.70 -16.17 3.40
CA TYR A 291 -13.14 -17.48 2.94
C TYR A 291 -13.25 -18.47 4.08
N ASN A 292 -14.10 -19.50 3.93
CA ASN A 292 -14.05 -20.70 4.75
C ASN A 292 -12.79 -21.54 4.43
N ASP A 293 -12.49 -22.55 5.27
CA ASP A 293 -11.32 -23.44 5.06
C ASP A 293 -11.32 -24.12 3.69
N ASP A 294 -12.50 -24.40 3.12
CA ASP A 294 -12.67 -25.02 1.81
C ASP A 294 -12.53 -24.04 0.63
N ALA A 295 -12.12 -22.79 0.88
CA ALA A 295 -12.00 -21.71 -0.10
C ALA A 295 -13.33 -21.22 -0.70
N THR A 296 -14.48 -21.49 -0.06
CA THR A 296 -15.74 -20.80 -0.39
C THR A 296 -15.76 -19.40 0.22
N PRO A 297 -16.14 -18.34 -0.52
CA PRO A 297 -16.15 -16.99 0.01
C PRO A 297 -17.21 -16.84 1.10
N VAL A 298 -16.90 -16.04 2.12
CA VAL A 298 -17.79 -15.83 3.27
C VAL A 298 -17.82 -14.37 3.68
N ARG A 299 -18.98 -13.94 4.17
CA ARG A 299 -19.19 -12.57 4.64
C ARG A 299 -18.61 -12.39 6.04
N ALA A 300 -17.95 -11.25 6.25
CA ALA A 300 -17.51 -10.80 7.56
C ALA A 300 -18.51 -9.78 8.16
N ARG A 301 -18.43 -8.51 7.74
CA ARG A 301 -19.37 -7.45 8.14
C ARG A 301 -20.48 -7.24 7.11
N ARG A 302 -21.45 -6.39 7.46
CA ARG A 302 -22.60 -6.06 6.60
C ARG A 302 -22.22 -5.54 5.21
N TYR A 303 -21.02 -4.97 5.06
CA TYR A 303 -20.50 -4.35 3.84
C TYR A 303 -19.27 -5.09 3.28
N GLU A 304 -18.95 -6.27 3.82
CA GLU A 304 -17.86 -7.14 3.36
C GLU A 304 -18.48 -8.43 2.87
N ILE A 305 -18.99 -8.38 1.64
CA ILE A 305 -19.81 -9.44 1.06
C ILE A 305 -18.96 -10.45 0.28
N GLU A 306 -19.57 -11.56 -0.08
CA GLU A 306 -18.98 -12.76 -0.68
C GLU A 306 -18.58 -12.58 -2.17
N LEU A 307 -18.16 -11.37 -2.54
CA LEU A 307 -17.78 -10.98 -3.89
C LEU A 307 -16.27 -10.68 -3.97
N PRO A 308 -15.66 -10.78 -5.16
CA PRO A 308 -14.33 -10.25 -5.40
C PRO A 308 -14.20 -8.82 -4.88
N SER A 309 -13.15 -8.55 -4.11
CA SER A 309 -12.83 -7.28 -3.46
C SER A 309 -11.52 -6.70 -4.00
N ASN A 310 -11.46 -5.38 -4.14
CA ASN A 310 -10.29 -4.70 -4.71
C ASN A 310 -9.06 -4.81 -3.83
N TYR A 311 -9.26 -4.90 -2.50
CA TYR A 311 -8.16 -5.01 -1.55
C TYR A 311 -7.51 -6.39 -1.59
N ALA A 312 -8.27 -7.44 -1.91
CA ALA A 312 -7.75 -8.79 -1.88
C ALA A 312 -6.57 -8.96 -2.84
N LEU A 313 -6.64 -8.40 -4.05
CA LEU A 313 -5.49 -8.43 -4.98
C LEU A 313 -4.32 -7.59 -4.46
N THR A 314 -4.54 -6.32 -4.14
CA THR A 314 -3.43 -5.39 -3.90
C THR A 314 -2.81 -5.48 -2.51
N ARG A 315 -3.58 -5.91 -1.51
CA ARG A 315 -3.13 -5.94 -0.11
C ARG A 315 -2.72 -7.32 0.36
N ALA A 316 -3.13 -8.37 -0.36
CA ALA A 316 -2.98 -9.74 0.11
C ALA A 316 -2.47 -10.71 -0.97
N VAL A 317 -3.32 -11.08 -1.94
CA VAL A 317 -3.02 -12.13 -2.92
C VAL A 317 -1.88 -11.74 -3.83
N GLY A 318 -1.84 -10.50 -4.33
CA GLY A 318 -0.73 -9.98 -5.14
C GLY A 318 0.63 -10.15 -4.47
N PRO A 319 0.85 -9.59 -3.26
CA PRO A 319 2.07 -9.85 -2.51
C PRO A 319 2.36 -11.35 -2.31
N LEU A 320 1.36 -12.15 -1.95
CA LEU A 320 1.55 -13.59 -1.74
C LEU A 320 2.04 -14.29 -3.01
N LEU A 321 1.47 -13.98 -4.18
CA LEU A 321 1.91 -14.54 -5.45
C LEU A 321 3.35 -14.14 -5.79
N ILE A 322 3.71 -12.89 -5.55
CA ILE A 322 5.10 -12.40 -5.73
C ILE A 322 6.06 -13.14 -4.79
N TRP A 323 5.71 -13.27 -3.51
CA TRP A 323 6.55 -13.95 -2.52
C TRP A 323 6.69 -15.44 -2.81
N LEU A 324 5.59 -16.12 -3.14
CA LEU A 324 5.60 -17.52 -3.56
C LEU A 324 6.48 -17.70 -4.80
N TYR A 325 6.45 -16.77 -5.76
CA TYR A 325 7.27 -16.84 -6.97
C TYR A 325 8.75 -16.63 -6.67
N LEU A 326 9.07 -15.65 -5.83
CA LEU A 326 10.45 -15.43 -5.38
C LEU A 326 11.04 -16.65 -4.67
N ILE A 327 10.22 -17.40 -3.93
CA ILE A 327 10.64 -18.62 -3.21
C ILE A 327 10.71 -19.84 -4.16
N THR A 328 9.67 -20.08 -4.95
CA THR A 328 9.50 -21.33 -5.72
C THR A 328 10.01 -21.24 -7.16
N GLY A 329 9.89 -20.07 -7.79
CA GLY A 329 10.11 -19.89 -9.23
C GLY A 329 9.02 -20.46 -10.13
N GLU A 330 7.85 -20.81 -9.57
CA GLU A 330 6.75 -21.37 -10.35
C GLU A 330 6.03 -20.28 -11.16
N GLU A 331 6.26 -20.24 -12.48
CA GLU A 331 5.70 -19.24 -13.41
C GLU A 331 4.17 -19.12 -13.35
N ALA A 332 3.47 -20.20 -13.01
CA ALA A 332 2.01 -20.19 -12.84
C ALA A 332 1.53 -19.15 -11.81
N GLN A 333 2.36 -18.79 -10.83
CA GLN A 333 2.05 -17.77 -9.82
C GLN A 333 2.08 -16.36 -10.42
N MET A 334 3.08 -16.06 -11.26
CA MET A 334 3.17 -14.79 -12.00
C MET A 334 2.14 -14.71 -13.12
N ASP A 335 1.84 -15.82 -13.79
CA ASP A 335 0.76 -15.89 -14.77
C ASP A 335 -0.61 -15.57 -14.15
N LEU A 336 -0.88 -16.10 -12.93
CA LEU A 336 -2.12 -15.79 -12.21
C LEU A 336 -2.19 -14.31 -11.82
N LEU A 337 -1.08 -13.75 -11.33
CA LEU A 337 -0.97 -12.32 -11.01
C LEU A 337 -1.21 -11.45 -12.25
N ARG A 338 -0.60 -11.81 -13.39
CA ARG A 338 -0.78 -11.11 -14.67
C ARG A 338 -2.24 -11.14 -15.11
N LYS A 339 -2.89 -12.31 -15.09
CA LYS A 339 -4.31 -12.43 -15.47
C LYS A 339 -5.21 -11.56 -14.61
N ALA A 340 -4.97 -11.52 -13.29
CA ALA A 340 -5.72 -10.65 -12.39
C ALA A 340 -5.44 -9.17 -12.69
N TYR A 341 -4.18 -8.80 -12.91
CA TYR A 341 -3.80 -7.43 -13.26
C TYR A 341 -4.42 -6.95 -14.58
N ASP A 342 -4.34 -7.76 -15.64
CA ASP A 342 -4.91 -7.46 -16.95
C ASP A 342 -6.44 -7.31 -16.86
N TRP A 343 -7.10 -8.08 -15.98
CA TRP A 343 -8.51 -7.90 -15.69
C TRP A 343 -8.82 -6.51 -15.11
N HIS A 344 -8.06 -6.07 -14.09
CA HIS A 344 -8.24 -4.73 -13.53
C HIS A 344 -8.00 -3.63 -14.55
N GLU A 345 -7.01 -3.83 -15.44
CA GLU A 345 -6.76 -2.90 -16.53
C GLU A 345 -7.94 -2.85 -17.51
N GLN A 346 -8.54 -3.99 -17.86
CA GLN A 346 -9.75 -4.01 -18.70
C GLN A 346 -10.90 -3.21 -18.05
N MET A 347 -11.07 -3.32 -16.72
CA MET A 347 -12.10 -2.55 -16.01
C MET A 347 -11.79 -1.05 -16.03
N ARG A 348 -10.51 -0.67 -15.89
CA ARG A 348 -10.06 0.72 -16.03
C ARG A 348 -10.38 1.25 -17.42
N LEU A 349 -10.07 0.51 -18.48
CA LEU A 349 -10.34 0.93 -19.85
C LEU A 349 -11.84 1.09 -20.13
N ARG A 350 -12.69 0.20 -19.59
CA ARG A 350 -14.15 0.35 -19.68
C ARG A 350 -14.64 1.63 -18.99
N ASP A 351 -14.13 1.93 -17.80
CA ASP A 351 -14.44 3.19 -17.11
C ASP A 351 -13.97 4.43 -17.90
N LEU A 352 -13.01 4.29 -18.81
CA LEU A 352 -12.48 5.36 -19.66
C LEU A 352 -13.16 5.50 -21.02
N GLU A 353 -14.13 4.65 -21.35
CA GLU A 353 -14.99 4.87 -22.52
C GLU A 353 -15.68 6.24 -22.41
N PRO A 354 -15.84 7.00 -23.52
CA PRO A 354 -16.21 8.42 -23.45
C PRO A 354 -17.48 8.71 -22.62
N GLU A 355 -18.50 7.88 -22.78
CA GLU A 355 -19.79 7.99 -22.09
C GLU A 355 -19.66 7.69 -20.59
N ASN A 356 -18.90 6.66 -20.24
CA ASN A 356 -18.65 6.24 -18.86
C ASN A 356 -17.79 7.28 -18.14
N TRP A 357 -16.71 7.73 -18.79
CA TRP A 357 -15.82 8.75 -18.26
C TRP A 357 -16.57 10.04 -17.96
N LYS A 358 -17.44 10.48 -18.88
CA LYS A 358 -18.29 11.66 -18.66
C LYS A 358 -19.14 11.54 -17.40
N LEU A 359 -19.77 10.39 -17.16
CA LEU A 359 -20.58 10.16 -15.96
C LEU A 359 -19.72 10.15 -14.69
N LEU A 360 -18.55 9.51 -14.73
CA LEU A 360 -17.60 9.48 -13.61
C LEU A 360 -17.09 10.88 -13.26
N VAL A 361 -16.76 11.69 -14.27
CA VAL A 361 -16.41 13.10 -14.09
C VAL A 361 -17.54 13.83 -13.36
N GLN A 362 -18.76 13.71 -13.86
CA GLN A 362 -19.93 14.38 -13.28
C GLN A 362 -20.20 13.93 -11.82
N LEU A 363 -20.12 12.63 -11.53
CA LEU A 363 -20.27 12.10 -10.17
C LEU A 363 -19.23 12.70 -9.23
N ASN A 364 -17.96 12.72 -9.66
CA ASN A 364 -16.85 13.26 -8.87
C ASN A 364 -17.01 14.78 -8.64
N GLU A 365 -17.47 15.54 -9.63
CA GLU A 365 -17.78 16.97 -9.48
C GLU A 365 -18.88 17.20 -8.44
N HIS A 366 -19.93 16.37 -8.43
CA HIS A 366 -21.00 16.45 -7.43
C HIS A 366 -20.45 16.21 -6.02
N GLN A 367 -19.61 15.18 -5.84
CA GLN A 367 -18.96 14.91 -4.55
C GLN A 367 -18.08 16.07 -4.10
N ALA A 368 -17.27 16.63 -5.00
CA ALA A 368 -16.39 17.75 -4.70
C ALA A 368 -17.19 18.99 -4.26
N ARG A 369 -18.28 19.33 -4.96
CA ARG A 369 -19.16 20.47 -4.60
C ARG A 369 -19.82 20.30 -3.24
N ALA A 370 -20.14 19.08 -2.85
CA ALA A 370 -20.68 18.76 -1.53
C ALA A 370 -19.63 18.77 -0.40
N GLY A 371 -18.37 19.12 -0.71
CA GLY A 371 -17.28 19.16 0.26
C GLY A 371 -16.74 17.78 0.62
N HIS A 372 -16.97 16.78 -0.22
CA HIS A 372 -16.45 15.43 -0.01
C HIS A 372 -15.04 15.29 -0.55
N ASN A 373 -14.19 14.69 0.27
CA ASN A 373 -12.79 14.44 -0.03
C ASN A 373 -12.60 13.07 -0.72
N TYR A 374 -13.52 12.64 -1.58
CA TYR A 374 -13.53 11.28 -2.11
C TYR A 374 -14.03 11.23 -3.56
N CYS A 375 -13.21 10.70 -4.48
CA CYS A 375 -13.56 10.50 -5.88
C CYS A 375 -13.31 9.06 -6.33
N TYR A 376 -14.20 8.54 -7.17
CA TYR A 376 -14.04 7.24 -7.81
C TYR A 376 -12.90 7.30 -8.83
N ARG A 377 -12.02 6.30 -8.79
CA ARG A 377 -10.92 6.11 -9.74
C ARG A 377 -11.33 5.06 -10.79
N PRO A 378 -11.07 5.30 -12.09
CA PRO A 378 -11.33 4.31 -13.14
C PRO A 378 -10.71 2.95 -12.80
N GLY A 379 -11.48 1.88 -13.00
CA GLY A 379 -11.12 0.49 -12.73
C GLY A 379 -11.20 0.07 -11.26
N TRP A 380 -11.71 0.93 -10.37
CA TRP A 380 -11.54 0.79 -8.92
C TRP A 380 -12.87 0.66 -8.16
N GLY A 381 -13.67 -0.35 -8.50
CA GLY A 381 -14.85 -0.75 -7.71
C GLY A 381 -14.47 -1.30 -6.33
N SER A 382 -15.41 -1.30 -5.36
CA SER A 382 -15.24 -2.06 -4.11
C SER A 382 -15.37 -3.56 -4.33
N ALA A 383 -16.27 -3.93 -5.24
CA ALA A 383 -16.51 -5.32 -5.58
C ALA A 383 -16.93 -5.48 -7.03
N TRP A 384 -16.73 -6.70 -7.54
CA TRP A 384 -17.11 -7.12 -8.89
C TRP A 384 -18.13 -8.24 -8.84
N LEU A 385 -18.96 -8.33 -9.87
CA LEU A 385 -19.74 -9.53 -10.12
C LEU A 385 -18.82 -10.67 -10.56
N PRO A 386 -19.03 -11.92 -10.12
CA PRO A 386 -18.13 -13.05 -10.42
C PRO A 386 -17.96 -13.38 -11.92
N ASP A 387 -18.89 -12.99 -12.80
CA ASP A 387 -18.73 -13.15 -14.25
C ASP A 387 -17.98 -11.99 -14.93
N GLY A 388 -17.53 -11.01 -14.14
CA GLY A 388 -16.86 -9.81 -14.62
C GLY A 388 -17.77 -8.84 -15.39
N SER A 389 -19.09 -9.03 -15.34
CA SER A 389 -19.99 -8.20 -16.14
C SER A 389 -20.11 -6.76 -15.61
N ASN A 390 -19.91 -6.55 -14.31
CA ASN A 390 -20.15 -5.26 -13.68
C ASN A 390 -19.44 -5.12 -12.33
N TRP A 391 -19.28 -3.88 -11.86
CA TRP A 391 -18.59 -3.52 -10.62
C TRP A 391 -19.12 -2.22 -10.03
N GLY A 392 -18.82 -1.97 -8.75
CA GLY A 392 -19.22 -0.72 -8.12
C GLY A 392 -18.95 -0.68 -6.62
N GLY A 393 -19.60 0.25 -5.91
CA GLY A 393 -19.47 0.41 -4.46
C GLY A 393 -20.26 -0.64 -3.68
N VAL A 394 -19.81 -0.98 -2.46
CA VAL A 394 -20.53 -1.88 -1.55
C VAL A 394 -21.00 -1.15 -0.31
N THR A 395 -22.25 -1.37 0.08
CA THR A 395 -22.85 -0.83 1.30
C THR A 395 -24.15 -1.55 1.62
N GLY A 396 -24.51 -1.63 2.91
CA GLY A 396 -25.80 -2.16 3.33
C GLY A 396 -26.14 -3.51 2.71
N TYR A 397 -25.18 -4.44 2.71
CA TYR A 397 -25.26 -5.81 2.17
C TYR A 397 -25.30 -5.95 0.64
N ASN A 398 -25.19 -4.86 -0.12
CA ASN A 398 -25.35 -4.88 -1.56
C ASN A 398 -24.17 -4.23 -2.28
N VAL A 399 -23.91 -4.70 -3.50
CA VAL A 399 -23.09 -4.02 -4.50
C VAL A 399 -23.97 -3.14 -5.38
N PHE A 400 -23.60 -1.87 -5.49
CA PHE A 400 -24.23 -0.86 -6.32
C PHE A 400 -23.46 -0.80 -7.64
N VAL A 401 -23.83 -1.68 -8.56
CA VAL A 401 -23.15 -1.82 -9.86
C VAL A 401 -23.30 -0.59 -10.76
N TRP A 402 -22.20 -0.13 -11.35
CA TRP A 402 -22.13 1.11 -12.13
C TRP A 402 -22.91 1.08 -13.43
N TYR A 403 -22.81 -0.03 -14.16
CA TYR A 403 -23.39 -0.15 -15.49
C TYR A 403 -24.77 -0.82 -15.47
N PRO A 404 -25.56 -0.71 -16.55
CA PRO A 404 -26.80 -1.45 -16.67
C PRO A 404 -26.61 -2.97 -16.52
N ILE A 405 -27.65 -3.66 -16.08
CA ILE A 405 -27.62 -5.10 -15.85
C ILE A 405 -28.86 -5.76 -16.48
N ASP A 406 -28.64 -6.81 -17.26
CA ASP A 406 -29.73 -7.56 -17.89
C ASP A 406 -30.52 -8.43 -16.89
N GLY A 407 -31.67 -8.93 -17.34
CA GLY A 407 -32.51 -9.82 -16.55
C GLY A 407 -31.83 -11.10 -16.06
N GLU A 408 -30.91 -11.70 -16.84
CA GLU A 408 -30.23 -12.94 -16.45
C GLU A 408 -29.29 -12.70 -15.26
N ARG A 409 -28.45 -11.68 -15.34
CA ARG A 409 -27.51 -11.30 -14.29
C ARG A 409 -28.23 -10.75 -13.07
N ARG A 410 -29.33 -10.02 -13.26
CA ARG A 410 -30.18 -9.57 -12.15
C ARG A 410 -30.79 -10.76 -11.39
N LYS A 411 -31.23 -11.80 -12.09
CA LYS A 411 -31.71 -13.04 -11.47
C LYS A 411 -30.59 -13.79 -10.76
N LYS A 412 -29.43 -13.90 -11.40
CA LYS A 412 -28.26 -14.63 -10.90
C LYS A 412 -27.65 -13.99 -9.65
N TYR A 413 -27.46 -12.67 -9.68
CA TYR A 413 -26.78 -11.90 -8.63
C TYR A 413 -27.73 -11.12 -7.73
N GLY A 414 -29.04 -11.30 -7.88
CA GLY A 414 -30.07 -10.52 -7.17
C GLY A 414 -29.90 -10.46 -5.66
N ARG A 415 -29.35 -11.50 -5.03
CA ARG A 415 -29.05 -11.52 -3.59
C ARG A 415 -27.99 -10.51 -3.12
N PHE A 416 -27.18 -9.99 -4.05
CA PHE A 416 -26.14 -9.00 -3.82
C PHE A 416 -26.53 -7.61 -4.34
N LEU A 417 -27.65 -7.48 -5.07
CA LEU A 417 -28.09 -6.23 -5.66
C LEU A 417 -29.10 -5.53 -4.74
N PRO A 418 -29.10 -4.20 -4.69
CA PRO A 418 -30.05 -3.47 -3.86
C PRO A 418 -31.50 -3.74 -4.30
N ILE A 419 -32.36 -3.99 -3.30
CA ILE A 419 -33.80 -4.19 -3.51
C ILE A 419 -34.52 -2.84 -3.81
N GLN A 420 -33.87 -1.70 -3.51
CA GLN A 420 -34.51 -0.38 -3.44
C GLN A 420 -34.14 0.55 -4.62
N ALA A 421 -35.07 1.45 -4.95
CA ALA A 421 -34.89 2.57 -5.87
C ALA A 421 -34.36 3.82 -5.12
N HIS A 422 -33.55 4.64 -5.79
CA HIS A 422 -32.98 5.89 -5.28
C HIS A 422 -33.77 7.11 -5.75
N GLU A 423 -33.88 8.11 -4.90
CA GLU A 423 -34.53 9.38 -5.21
C GLU A 423 -33.49 10.41 -5.65
N VAL A 424 -33.50 10.76 -6.94
CA VAL A 424 -32.56 11.66 -7.60
C VAL A 424 -33.13 13.08 -7.58
N THR A 425 -32.32 14.07 -7.22
CA THR A 425 -32.67 15.50 -7.34
C THR A 425 -32.07 16.08 -8.61
N ILE A 426 -32.94 16.53 -9.54
CA ILE A 426 -32.53 17.10 -10.83
C ILE A 426 -33.00 18.56 -10.91
N THR A 427 -32.10 19.47 -11.28
CA THR A 427 -32.47 20.87 -11.53
C THR A 427 -32.72 21.09 -13.02
N ARG A 428 -33.93 21.50 -13.38
CA ARG A 428 -34.28 21.90 -14.75
C ARG A 428 -34.81 23.34 -14.74
N ALA A 429 -34.22 24.21 -15.56
CA ALA A 429 -34.56 25.63 -15.64
C ALA A 429 -34.60 26.34 -14.26
N GLY A 430 -33.66 26.01 -13.37
CA GLY A 430 -33.55 26.58 -12.03
C GLY A 430 -34.51 26.00 -10.98
N LYS A 431 -35.31 24.98 -11.32
CA LYS A 431 -36.21 24.29 -10.37
C LYS A 431 -35.74 22.87 -10.09
N ALA A 432 -35.52 22.55 -8.82
CA ALA A 432 -35.20 21.21 -8.36
C ALA A 432 -36.47 20.33 -8.29
N THR A 433 -36.39 19.13 -8.85
CA THR A 433 -37.44 18.10 -8.82
C THR A 433 -36.88 16.75 -8.38
N LYS A 434 -37.68 15.98 -7.66
CA LYS A 434 -37.32 14.63 -7.20
C LYS A 434 -37.88 13.57 -8.14
N GLU A 435 -37.04 12.66 -8.61
CA GLU A 435 -37.41 11.55 -9.48
C GLU A 435 -36.91 10.23 -8.87
N ARG A 436 -37.77 9.20 -8.80
CA ARG A 436 -37.38 7.88 -8.28
C ARG A 436 -36.84 7.00 -9.41
N ARG A 437 -35.63 6.45 -9.22
CA ARG A 437 -34.91 5.66 -10.23
C ARG A 437 -34.37 4.35 -9.67
N SER A 438 -34.20 3.36 -10.54
CA SER A 438 -33.76 2.02 -10.14
C SER A 438 -32.92 1.36 -11.22
N LEU A 439 -32.03 0.48 -10.79
CA LEU A 439 -31.22 -0.39 -11.66
C LEU A 439 -32.10 -1.15 -12.68
N SER A 440 -31.72 -1.11 -13.96
CA SER A 440 -32.41 -1.76 -15.08
C SER A 440 -31.44 -2.17 -16.21
N GLU A 441 -31.97 -2.71 -17.31
CA GLU A 441 -31.19 -3.08 -18.50
C GLU A 441 -30.61 -1.88 -19.27
N THR A 442 -31.12 -0.68 -19.00
CA THR A 442 -30.68 0.57 -19.64
C THR A 442 -30.15 1.60 -18.65
N GLN A 443 -30.17 1.31 -17.35
CA GLN A 443 -29.81 2.26 -16.30
C GLN A 443 -29.03 1.58 -15.17
N GLY A 444 -27.77 2.00 -15.00
CA GLY A 444 -26.90 1.60 -13.89
C GLY A 444 -26.82 2.65 -12.77
N TRP A 445 -26.18 2.31 -11.65
CA TRP A 445 -26.06 3.23 -10.51
C TRP A 445 -25.18 4.44 -10.78
N LEU A 446 -24.18 4.32 -11.65
CA LEU A 446 -23.34 5.44 -12.05
C LEU A 446 -24.20 6.53 -12.70
N GLN A 447 -25.03 6.16 -13.68
CA GLN A 447 -25.96 7.11 -14.32
C GLN A 447 -26.92 7.75 -13.32
N ILE A 448 -27.50 6.95 -12.41
CA ILE A 448 -28.45 7.45 -11.39
C ILE A 448 -27.79 8.50 -10.49
N TYR A 449 -26.57 8.21 -10.00
CA TYR A 449 -25.88 9.08 -9.06
C TYR A 449 -25.24 10.30 -9.73
N SER A 450 -24.77 10.17 -10.98
CA SER A 450 -24.27 11.32 -11.75
C SER A 450 -25.37 12.33 -12.06
N GLU A 451 -26.63 11.93 -12.18
CA GLU A 451 -27.74 12.86 -12.42
C GLU A 451 -28.24 13.59 -11.17
N ASP A 452 -27.96 13.07 -9.98
CA ASP A 452 -28.43 13.65 -8.71
C ASP A 452 -27.46 14.74 -8.24
N GLU A 453 -27.84 16.01 -8.46
CA GLU A 453 -27.03 17.18 -8.08
C GLU A 453 -26.87 17.32 -6.55
N ALA A 454 -27.78 16.71 -5.80
CA ALA A 454 -27.77 16.68 -4.34
C ALA A 454 -27.22 15.36 -3.79
N TYR A 455 -26.67 14.48 -4.65
CA TYR A 455 -26.22 13.17 -4.24
C TYR A 455 -25.16 13.25 -3.15
N TYR A 456 -25.54 12.77 -1.97
CA TYR A 456 -24.66 12.56 -0.84
C TYR A 456 -24.28 11.08 -0.81
N GLY A 457 -23.09 10.75 -1.30
CA GLY A 457 -22.64 9.36 -1.34
C GLY A 457 -22.35 8.83 0.07
N ARG A 458 -23.33 8.22 0.75
CA ARG A 458 -23.03 7.26 1.85
C ARG A 458 -22.65 5.89 1.32
N HIS A 459 -22.90 5.64 0.05
CA HIS A 459 -22.70 4.35 -0.61
C HIS A 459 -21.28 4.17 -1.14
N MET A 460 -20.34 4.91 -0.56
CA MET A 460 -19.00 5.06 -1.09
C MET A 460 -18.14 3.83 -0.86
N CYS A 461 -17.41 3.50 -1.92
CA CYS A 461 -16.39 2.48 -1.91
C CYS A 461 -15.40 2.72 -0.78
N HIS A 462 -15.01 1.67 -0.06
CA HIS A 462 -13.91 1.74 0.91
C HIS A 462 -12.53 1.95 0.22
N CYS A 463 -12.49 2.43 -1.02
CA CYS A 463 -11.28 2.37 -1.82
C CYS A 463 -10.24 3.31 -1.24
N SER A 464 -9.12 2.74 -0.80
CA SER A 464 -7.90 3.51 -0.64
C SER A 464 -7.61 4.24 -1.95
N ILE A 465 -7.50 5.56 -1.82
CA ILE A 465 -7.22 6.51 -2.91
C ILE A 465 -5.70 6.48 -3.19
N GLY A 466 -5.10 5.28 -3.14
CA GLY A 466 -3.68 5.04 -3.26
C GLY A 466 -3.31 4.45 -4.61
N ASN A 467 -2.00 4.34 -4.84
CA ASN A 467 -1.47 3.67 -6.00
C ASN A 467 -1.33 2.18 -5.73
N ASP A 468 -2.37 1.54 -5.20
CA ASP A 468 -2.29 0.19 -4.64
C ASP A 468 -1.82 -0.89 -5.67
N LEU A 469 -1.77 -0.56 -6.97
CA LEU A 469 -1.21 -1.40 -8.05
C LEU A 469 0.26 -1.10 -8.40
N SER A 470 0.95 -0.14 -7.78
CA SER A 470 2.35 0.20 -8.15
C SER A 470 3.27 -0.98 -8.02
N GLU A 471 3.16 -1.69 -6.92
CA GLU A 471 4.07 -2.79 -6.61
C GLU A 471 3.77 -4.02 -7.46
N ILE A 472 2.49 -4.27 -7.78
CA ILE A 472 2.12 -5.30 -8.76
C ILE A 472 2.70 -4.93 -10.13
N ARG A 473 2.53 -3.69 -10.59
CA ARG A 473 3.13 -3.24 -11.87
C ARG A 473 4.65 -3.32 -11.85
N ARG A 474 5.29 -2.97 -10.73
CA ARG A 474 6.73 -3.10 -10.56
C ARG A 474 7.16 -4.55 -10.69
N ALA A 475 6.55 -5.46 -9.92
CA ALA A 475 6.86 -6.87 -9.98
C ALA A 475 6.65 -7.42 -11.40
N LEU A 476 5.58 -7.03 -12.08
CA LEU A 476 5.33 -7.40 -13.47
C LEU A 476 6.36 -6.80 -14.45
N LEU A 477 6.80 -5.56 -14.24
CA LEU A 477 7.84 -4.91 -15.05
C LEU A 477 9.18 -5.64 -14.89
N GLU A 478 9.61 -5.90 -13.66
CA GLU A 478 10.85 -6.66 -13.41
C GLU A 478 10.75 -8.07 -13.99
N HIS A 479 9.57 -8.70 -13.90
CA HIS A 479 9.33 -10.03 -14.46
C HIS A 479 9.51 -10.01 -15.98
N LYS A 480 8.98 -8.98 -16.63
CA LYS A 480 9.13 -8.77 -18.07
C LYS A 480 10.59 -8.51 -18.47
N ARG A 481 11.39 -7.86 -17.61
CA ARG A 481 12.82 -7.58 -17.88
C ARG A 481 13.70 -8.82 -17.86
N GLY A 482 13.40 -9.80 -17.00
CA GLY A 482 14.30 -10.94 -16.85
C GLY A 482 13.79 -12.05 -15.94
N GLY A 483 12.48 -12.19 -15.78
CA GLY A 483 11.85 -13.20 -14.94
C GLY A 483 12.27 -13.14 -13.48
N ARG A 484 12.41 -14.32 -12.86
CA ARG A 484 12.78 -14.47 -11.44
C ARG A 484 14.11 -13.77 -11.08
N PRO A 485 15.22 -13.88 -11.84
CA PRO A 485 16.45 -13.16 -11.52
C PRO A 485 16.29 -11.63 -11.41
N ALA A 486 15.50 -11.01 -12.30
CA ALA A 486 15.26 -9.58 -12.27
C ALA A 486 14.41 -9.17 -11.04
N LEU A 487 13.36 -9.95 -10.71
CA LEU A 487 12.61 -9.73 -9.47
C LEU A 487 13.50 -9.93 -8.24
N GLN A 488 14.27 -11.00 -8.18
CA GLN A 488 15.17 -11.27 -7.06
C GLN A 488 16.14 -10.11 -6.86
N LYS A 489 16.70 -9.56 -7.95
CA LYS A 489 17.52 -8.35 -7.88
C LYS A 489 16.74 -7.16 -7.33
N TYR A 490 15.50 -6.92 -7.76
CA TYR A 490 14.70 -5.82 -7.22
C TYR A 490 14.39 -5.99 -5.72
N TYR A 491 14.06 -7.22 -5.30
CA TYR A 491 13.70 -7.54 -3.91
C TYR A 491 14.90 -7.83 -3.00
N SER A 492 16.12 -7.87 -3.53
CA SER A 492 17.36 -8.01 -2.77
C SER A 492 18.17 -6.72 -2.71
N ASN A 493 18.96 -6.56 -1.66
CA ASN A 493 19.89 -5.46 -1.49
C ASN A 493 20.90 -5.87 -0.39
N PRO A 494 22.18 -5.48 -0.46
CA PRO A 494 23.16 -5.85 0.56
C PRO A 494 22.73 -5.49 1.99
N THR A 495 23.21 -6.29 2.96
CA THR A 495 23.10 -5.98 4.40
C THR A 495 24.27 -5.13 4.90
N SER A 496 25.30 -4.96 4.09
CA SER A 496 26.43 -4.07 4.32
C SER A 496 26.99 -3.62 2.97
N TYR A 497 27.47 -2.38 2.89
CA TYR A 497 28.11 -1.87 1.68
C TYR A 497 29.64 -2.08 1.70
N THR A 498 30.22 -2.53 0.59
CA THR A 498 31.67 -2.44 0.36
C THR A 498 32.12 -0.97 0.35
N ALA A 499 33.43 -0.72 0.41
CA ALA A 499 33.95 0.66 0.39
C ALA A 499 33.50 1.44 -0.86
N ASP A 500 33.46 0.78 -2.02
CA ASP A 500 33.03 1.38 -3.29
C ASP A 500 31.51 1.59 -3.34
N GLN A 501 30.74 0.62 -2.85
CA GLN A 501 29.29 0.76 -2.74
C GLN A 501 28.91 1.90 -1.77
N TYR A 502 29.61 1.97 -0.65
CA TYR A 502 29.38 2.99 0.36
C TYR A 502 29.75 4.37 -0.16
N LEU A 503 30.86 4.52 -0.90
CA LEU A 503 31.20 5.79 -1.56
C LEU A 503 30.08 6.28 -2.49
N GLN A 504 29.48 5.38 -3.28
CA GLN A 504 28.38 5.73 -4.16
C GLN A 504 27.09 6.08 -3.39
N ALA A 505 26.77 5.33 -2.33
CA ALA A 505 25.64 5.64 -1.46
C ALA A 505 25.78 7.03 -0.81
N ARG A 506 26.99 7.39 -0.38
CA ARG A 506 27.32 8.73 0.13
C ARG A 506 27.16 9.81 -0.93
N LEU A 507 27.62 9.55 -2.15
CA LEU A 507 27.50 10.47 -3.28
C LEU A 507 26.03 10.74 -3.63
N ASP A 508 25.19 9.71 -3.72
CA ASP A 508 23.77 9.88 -3.98
C ASP A 508 23.04 10.59 -2.82
N ALA A 509 23.44 10.33 -1.57
CA ALA A 509 22.93 11.07 -0.42
C ALA A 509 23.28 12.57 -0.49
N ALA A 510 24.50 12.91 -0.90
CA ALA A 510 24.91 14.30 -1.12
C ALA A 510 24.08 14.96 -2.24
N ARG A 511 23.83 14.26 -3.35
CA ARG A 511 22.95 14.74 -4.43
C ARG A 511 21.53 14.99 -3.92
N ARG A 512 20.97 14.10 -3.11
CA ARG A 512 19.64 14.28 -2.51
C ARG A 512 19.58 15.47 -1.53
N CYS A 513 20.66 15.75 -0.81
CA CYS A 513 20.77 16.96 0.04
C CYS A 513 20.76 18.26 -0.76
N LEU A 514 21.01 18.21 -2.06
CA LEU A 514 21.03 19.37 -2.97
C LEU A 514 19.80 19.40 -3.90
N ASP A 515 18.93 18.38 -3.84
CA ASP A 515 17.70 18.37 -4.63
C ASP A 515 16.81 19.55 -4.22
N ARG A 516 16.54 20.44 -5.18
CA ARG A 516 15.84 21.71 -4.94
C ARG A 516 14.45 21.51 -4.34
N ARG A 517 13.76 20.41 -4.68
CA ARG A 517 12.44 20.11 -4.13
C ARG A 517 12.58 19.68 -2.68
N ASN A 518 13.45 18.72 -2.39
CA ASN A 518 13.66 18.20 -1.05
C ASN A 518 14.17 19.27 -0.08
N VAL A 519 15.15 20.08 -0.50
CA VAL A 519 15.67 21.21 0.30
C VAL A 519 14.57 22.22 0.64
N ARG A 520 13.76 22.60 -0.36
CA ARG A 520 12.65 23.53 -0.15
C ARG A 520 11.61 22.97 0.83
N LEU A 521 11.28 21.68 0.72
CA LEU A 521 10.32 21.02 1.60
C LEU A 521 10.90 20.73 2.99
N ALA A 522 12.21 20.51 3.14
CA ALA A 522 12.82 20.37 4.45
C ALA A 522 12.87 21.71 5.19
N GLY A 523 13.18 22.81 4.48
CA GLY A 523 13.26 24.15 5.07
C GLY A 523 11.94 24.89 5.25
N THR A 524 10.81 24.18 5.23
CA THR A 524 9.50 24.80 4.96
C THR A 524 9.13 25.98 5.86
N SER A 525 8.64 26.99 5.14
CA SER A 525 8.36 28.38 5.44
C SER A 525 6.98 28.69 6.05
N ASP A 526 6.27 27.70 6.60
CA ASP A 526 4.86 27.84 7.04
C ASP A 526 4.52 27.18 8.41
N GLY A 527 5.53 26.68 9.15
CA GLY A 527 5.35 26.14 10.51
C GLY A 527 4.85 24.69 10.60
N LYS A 528 4.89 23.90 9.52
CA LYS A 528 4.33 22.52 9.46
C LYS A 528 5.39 21.42 9.34
N GLY A 529 6.49 21.53 10.08
CA GLY A 529 7.56 20.53 10.19
C GLY A 529 7.31 19.49 11.30
N ILE A 530 8.35 18.76 11.70
CA ILE A 530 8.32 17.70 12.72
C ILE A 530 7.68 18.18 14.03
N LEU A 531 7.95 19.40 14.46
CA LEU A 531 7.40 19.99 15.69
C LEU A 531 5.88 20.16 15.68
N ALA A 532 5.25 20.18 14.49
CA ALA A 532 3.80 20.27 14.38
C ALA A 532 3.11 18.89 14.46
N LEU A 533 3.88 17.79 14.52
CA LEU A 533 3.31 16.46 14.65
C LEU A 533 3.05 16.12 16.12
N PRO A 534 1.82 15.68 16.47
CA PRO A 534 1.46 15.43 17.87
C PRO A 534 2.14 14.18 18.45
N ASP A 535 2.45 13.18 17.61
CA ASP A 535 3.05 11.92 18.05
C ASP A 535 3.74 11.15 16.90
N PRO A 536 4.51 10.09 17.21
CA PRO A 536 5.12 9.19 16.21
C PRO A 536 4.13 8.50 15.26
N GLY A 537 2.88 8.31 15.67
CA GLY A 537 1.81 7.79 14.81
C GLY A 537 1.47 8.75 13.67
N ALA A 538 1.43 10.04 13.95
CA ALA A 538 1.23 11.07 12.93
C ALA A 538 2.41 11.16 11.95
N LEU A 539 3.64 10.90 12.39
CA LEU A 539 4.81 10.81 11.50
C LEU A 539 4.69 9.59 10.58
N THR A 540 4.64 8.39 11.16
CA THR A 540 4.56 7.11 10.43
C THR A 540 3.37 7.05 9.46
N GLY A 541 2.19 7.52 9.87
CA GLY A 541 1.00 7.56 9.01
C GLY A 541 1.08 8.53 7.82
N GLN A 542 2.05 9.44 7.78
CA GLN A 542 2.26 10.36 6.67
C GLN A 542 3.28 9.88 5.65
N LYS A 543 3.95 8.74 5.89
CA LYS A 543 5.06 8.28 5.06
C LYS A 543 4.67 8.00 3.60
N GLY A 544 3.45 7.52 3.36
CA GLY A 544 2.93 7.29 2.01
C GLY A 544 2.85 8.54 1.13
N ARG A 545 3.10 9.73 1.69
CA ARG A 545 3.05 11.04 1.01
C ARG A 545 4.37 11.46 0.35
N TRP A 546 5.46 10.70 0.56
CA TRP A 546 6.82 11.01 0.06
C TRP A 546 6.89 11.25 -1.46
N TYR A 547 6.04 10.54 -2.22
CA TYR A 547 5.98 10.58 -3.69
C TYR A 547 4.84 11.44 -4.26
N GLY A 548 4.08 12.13 -3.40
CA GLY A 548 2.94 12.96 -3.81
C GLY A 548 3.26 14.45 -3.80
N ASP A 549 3.71 15.01 -4.93
CA ASP A 549 3.01 16.10 -5.65
C ASP A 549 3.88 16.73 -6.77
N LYS A 550 3.26 16.84 -7.96
CA LYS A 550 3.29 18.01 -8.85
C LYS A 550 2.04 17.98 -9.74
N TYR A 551 1.19 18.99 -9.57
CA TYR A 551 0.19 19.49 -10.51
C TYR A 551 0.69 19.44 -11.97
N ARG A 552 0.10 18.56 -12.77
CA ARG A 552 -0.09 18.84 -14.19
C ARG A 552 -1.56 18.57 -14.48
N SER A 553 -2.34 19.64 -14.56
CA SER A 553 -3.53 19.62 -15.40
C SER A 553 -3.06 19.29 -16.83
N PRO A 554 -3.81 18.50 -17.61
CA PRO A 554 -3.49 18.23 -19.02
C PRO A 554 -3.41 19.53 -19.86
N LEU A 555 -3.76 20.69 -19.31
CA LEU A 555 -3.74 22.01 -19.96
C LEU A 555 -2.63 22.97 -19.47
N GLY A 556 -1.68 22.52 -18.64
CA GLY A 556 -0.56 23.36 -18.15
C GLY A 556 -0.65 23.75 -16.67
N ALA A 557 0.20 24.68 -16.22
CA ALA A 557 0.18 25.17 -14.84
C ALA A 557 -1.12 25.94 -14.56
N VAL A 558 -1.87 25.53 -13.53
CA VAL A 558 -3.10 26.24 -13.13
C VAL A 558 -2.70 27.49 -12.36
N GLU A 559 -2.81 28.66 -12.99
CA GLU A 559 -2.74 29.94 -12.28
C GLU A 559 -3.94 30.05 -11.31
N ARG A 560 -3.68 30.23 -10.02
CA ARG A 560 -4.73 30.60 -9.05
C ARG A 560 -5.28 31.99 -9.42
N LYS A 561 -6.51 32.06 -9.92
CA LYS A 561 -7.30 33.31 -9.92
C LYS A 561 -8.61 33.12 -9.15
N GLY A 562 -8.55 33.35 -7.84
CA GLY A 562 -9.72 33.61 -6.98
C GLY A 562 -10.59 32.40 -6.62
N SER A 563 -11.71 32.66 -5.94
CA SER A 563 -12.67 31.71 -5.36
C SER A 563 -13.45 30.86 -6.37
N ASN A 564 -13.08 30.90 -7.66
CA ASN A 564 -13.81 30.29 -8.78
C ASN A 564 -12.99 29.21 -9.52
N ALA A 565 -12.12 28.47 -8.82
CA ALA A 565 -11.52 27.26 -9.39
C ALA A 565 -12.64 26.30 -9.82
N ARG A 566 -12.62 25.81 -11.07
CA ARG A 566 -13.68 24.96 -11.63
C ARG A 566 -13.41 23.50 -11.25
N ALA A 567 -14.46 22.76 -10.92
CA ALA A 567 -14.38 21.30 -10.90
C ALA A 567 -14.06 20.81 -12.34
N GLY A 568 -13.06 19.95 -12.47
CA GLY A 568 -12.42 19.60 -13.75
C GLY A 568 -10.91 19.89 -13.81
N ASP A 569 -10.37 20.65 -12.84
CA ASP A 569 -8.93 20.75 -12.57
C ASP A 569 -8.50 19.57 -11.69
N TRP A 570 -8.29 18.41 -12.33
CA TRP A 570 -7.92 17.14 -11.68
C TRP A 570 -6.55 17.19 -11.00
N PRO A 571 -6.47 16.90 -9.69
CA PRO A 571 -5.23 16.46 -9.05
C PRO A 571 -5.15 14.91 -9.20
N THR A 572 -3.98 14.40 -9.61
CA THR A 572 -3.61 13.02 -10.02
C THR A 572 -3.91 12.54 -11.46
N LYS A 573 -3.03 12.94 -12.39
CA LYS A 573 -2.78 12.37 -13.73
C LYS A 573 -2.30 10.90 -13.75
N TRP A 574 -1.97 10.33 -12.59
CA TRP A 574 -1.42 8.99 -12.43
C TRP A 574 -2.10 8.35 -11.23
N GLY A 575 -2.15 7.02 -11.15
CA GLY A 575 -2.41 6.37 -9.87
C GLY A 575 -1.43 6.89 -8.83
N ALA A 576 -1.81 7.87 -8.03
CA ALA A 576 -0.91 8.47 -7.07
C ALA A 576 -1.08 7.75 -5.74
N SER A 577 0.04 7.58 -5.05
CA SER A 577 0.07 7.10 -3.68
C SER A 577 -0.49 8.16 -2.74
N TYR A 578 -1.67 7.89 -2.21
CA TYR A 578 -2.20 8.41 -0.95
C TYR A 578 -2.58 9.92 -0.93
N TYR A 579 -3.90 10.18 -0.97
CA TYR A 579 -4.58 11.41 -0.49
C TYR A 579 -4.26 12.75 -1.20
N GLU A 580 -4.91 13.01 -2.35
CA GLU A 580 -5.00 14.34 -2.99
C GLU A 580 -6.37 15.05 -2.78
N PHE A 581 -7.22 14.59 -1.85
CA PHE A 581 -8.57 15.15 -1.68
C PHE A 581 -8.78 16.14 -0.54
N THR A 582 -7.79 16.38 0.31
CA THR A 582 -7.78 17.64 1.07
C THR A 582 -7.21 18.71 0.15
N HIS A 583 -8.09 19.36 -0.60
CA HIS A 583 -7.99 20.74 -1.08
C HIS A 583 -6.64 21.41 -0.78
N GLN A 584 -5.86 21.81 -1.81
CA GLN A 584 -4.63 22.62 -1.73
C GLN A 584 -3.41 21.96 -1.05
N VAL A 585 -2.62 21.16 -1.77
CA VAL A 585 -1.21 20.92 -1.41
C VAL A 585 -0.36 21.94 -2.15
N SER A 586 -0.38 23.17 -1.65
CA SER A 586 0.40 24.29 -2.19
C SER A 586 1.66 24.42 -1.33
N GLY A 587 2.81 23.89 -1.74
CA GLY A 587 4.10 24.23 -1.11
C GLY A 587 4.22 24.14 0.42
N GLY A 588 3.43 23.31 1.11
CA GLY A 588 3.35 23.23 2.59
C GLY A 588 1.96 23.53 3.17
N ASP A 589 1.12 24.33 2.49
CA ASP A 589 -0.04 25.00 3.09
C ASP A 589 -1.08 24.10 3.79
N ARG A 590 -1.17 22.78 3.52
CA ARG A 590 -2.10 21.83 4.20
C ARG A 590 -1.55 20.41 4.42
N GLY A 591 -0.25 20.19 4.24
CA GLY A 591 0.44 18.92 4.51
C GLY A 591 1.67 19.17 5.40
N ASN A 592 2.16 18.15 6.11
CA ASN A 592 3.33 18.31 6.97
C ASN A 592 4.58 17.77 6.26
N VAL A 593 5.71 18.44 6.46
CA VAL A 593 6.97 18.20 5.74
C VAL A 593 8.03 17.49 6.59
N ALA A 594 7.68 16.98 7.77
CA ALA A 594 8.58 16.31 8.71
C ALA A 594 9.43 15.22 8.06
N TRP A 595 8.86 14.50 7.09
CA TRP A 595 9.59 13.48 6.33
C TRP A 595 10.77 14.04 5.55
N TYR A 596 10.62 15.22 4.93
CA TYR A 596 11.72 15.88 4.22
C TYR A 596 12.80 16.37 5.17
N GLN A 597 12.42 16.84 6.36
CA GLN A 597 13.38 17.21 7.41
C GLN A 597 14.17 15.98 7.88
N TRP A 598 13.48 14.87 8.14
CA TRP A 598 14.12 13.63 8.56
C TRP A 598 15.04 13.04 7.48
N GLN A 599 14.57 12.98 6.23
CA GLN A 599 15.37 12.51 5.12
C GLN A 599 16.59 13.39 4.89
N LEU A 600 16.45 14.72 4.92
CA LEU A 600 17.57 15.64 4.73
C LEU A 600 18.67 15.39 5.77
N VAL A 601 18.29 15.22 7.05
CA VAL A 601 19.25 14.93 8.12
C VAL A 601 19.88 13.55 7.94
N HIS A 602 19.10 12.53 7.57
CA HIS A 602 19.63 11.20 7.26
C HIS A 602 20.64 11.22 6.12
N ASP A 603 20.29 11.84 4.99
CA ASP A 603 21.15 11.92 3.81
C ASP A 603 22.40 12.76 4.08
N HIS A 604 22.31 13.83 4.88
CA HIS A 604 23.47 14.61 5.29
C HIS A 604 24.45 13.77 6.10
N LEU A 605 23.96 13.03 7.10
CA LEU A 605 24.78 12.16 7.93
C LEU A 605 25.41 11.04 7.09
N LEU A 606 24.64 10.44 6.18
CA LEU A 606 25.17 9.43 5.25
C LEU A 606 26.26 10.02 4.36
N ALA A 607 26.02 11.14 3.68
CA ALA A 607 26.98 11.80 2.79
C ALA A 607 28.33 12.08 3.49
N HIS A 608 28.29 12.53 4.75
CA HIS A 608 29.46 12.80 5.59
C HIS A 608 30.12 11.55 6.18
N GLY A 609 29.60 10.35 5.90
CA GLY A 609 30.12 9.10 6.45
C GLY A 609 29.84 8.90 7.93
N LYS A 610 28.80 9.55 8.48
CA LYS A 610 28.40 9.49 9.90
C LYS A 610 27.44 8.33 10.17
N ILE A 611 26.83 7.75 9.14
CA ILE A 611 26.05 6.50 9.21
C ILE A 611 26.93 5.40 8.64
N ASP A 612 27.27 4.39 9.44
CA ASP A 612 28.12 3.28 9.00
C ASP A 612 27.51 2.46 7.84
N PRO A 613 28.35 1.76 7.04
CA PRO A 613 27.90 1.00 5.87
C PRO A 613 26.79 -0.01 6.16
N ASP A 614 26.85 -0.70 7.31
CA ASP A 614 25.87 -1.72 7.72
C ASP A 614 24.50 -1.08 7.98
N SER A 615 24.47 0.12 8.57
CA SER A 615 23.24 0.85 8.88
C SER A 615 22.68 1.66 7.71
N ALA A 616 23.53 1.95 6.72
CA ALA A 616 23.15 2.56 5.46
C ALA A 616 22.56 1.52 4.49
N ALA A 617 23.13 0.31 4.50
CA ALA A 617 22.56 -0.87 3.88
C ALA A 617 21.37 -1.37 4.73
N ARG A 618 20.46 -2.14 4.11
CA ARG A 618 19.20 -2.51 4.79
C ARG A 618 18.75 -3.94 4.56
N GLY A 619 19.54 -4.72 3.83
CA GLY A 619 19.07 -5.99 3.33
C GLY A 619 17.97 -5.80 2.28
N GLY A 620 17.39 -6.92 1.86
CA GLY A 620 16.31 -6.99 0.89
C GLY A 620 15.06 -6.23 1.31
N ARG A 621 14.08 -6.24 0.42
CA ARG A 621 12.82 -5.48 0.55
C ARG A 621 11.62 -6.34 0.21
N GLY A 622 10.42 -5.76 0.30
CA GLY A 622 9.18 -6.39 -0.11
C GLY A 622 8.58 -7.35 0.91
N PHE A 623 9.09 -7.39 2.16
CA PHE A 623 8.27 -7.95 3.24
C PHE A 623 7.21 -6.95 3.66
N GLN A 624 7.36 -5.64 3.47
CA GLN A 624 6.23 -4.76 3.71
C GLN A 624 5.17 -4.99 2.61
N GLY A 625 3.90 -5.14 3.00
CA GLY A 625 2.84 -5.52 2.05
C GLY A 625 2.53 -4.44 0.99
N VAL A 626 2.11 -4.90 -0.19
CA VAL A 626 2.01 -4.19 -1.49
C VAL A 626 1.19 -2.90 -1.51
N ALA A 627 0.31 -2.70 -0.53
CA ALA A 627 -0.58 -1.53 -0.49
C ALA A 627 -0.46 -0.70 0.80
N PHE A 628 0.33 -1.14 1.79
CA PHE A 628 0.39 -0.41 3.06
C PHE A 628 1.39 0.74 3.02
N HIS A 629 2.46 0.61 2.21
CA HIS A 629 3.47 1.65 2.02
C HIS A 629 4.01 1.47 0.61
N ASN A 630 3.54 2.27 -0.37
CA ASN A 630 4.01 2.19 -1.75
C ASN A 630 5.54 2.17 -1.76
N CYS A 631 6.12 1.05 -2.19
CA CYS A 631 7.55 0.77 -2.33
C CYS A 631 8.41 2.00 -2.05
N LEU A 632 8.89 2.12 -0.82
CA LEU A 632 9.83 3.19 -0.49
C LEU A 632 11.14 2.86 -1.19
N ASP A 633 11.85 3.89 -1.64
CA ASP A 633 13.18 3.68 -2.19
C ASP A 633 14.06 2.99 -1.14
N SER A 634 14.98 2.13 -1.57
CA SER A 634 15.87 1.43 -0.64
C SER A 634 16.65 2.39 0.28
N TRP A 635 16.83 3.64 -0.14
CA TRP A 635 17.51 4.72 0.59
C TRP A 635 16.62 5.60 1.50
N ASP A 636 15.28 5.42 1.53
CA ASP A 636 14.35 6.25 2.33
C ASP A 636 14.65 6.17 3.83
N ALA A 637 14.83 7.24 4.61
CA ALA A 637 15.40 7.24 5.97
C ALA A 637 14.74 6.27 6.99
N PHE A 638 13.47 5.89 6.81
CA PHE A 638 12.80 4.87 7.64
C PHE A 638 12.63 3.51 6.95
N GLY A 639 12.73 3.45 5.62
CA GLY A 639 12.60 2.27 4.77
C GLY A 639 11.38 1.40 5.08
N GLU A 640 11.47 0.14 4.71
CA GLU A 640 10.61 -0.89 5.28
C GLU A 640 11.13 -1.28 6.67
N TRP A 641 10.76 -0.56 7.72
CA TRP A 641 11.39 -0.70 9.05
C TRP A 641 11.32 -2.13 9.64
N MET A 642 10.32 -2.94 9.22
CA MET A 642 10.26 -4.36 9.60
C MET A 642 11.44 -5.17 9.06
N MET A 643 11.98 -4.80 7.89
CA MET A 643 13.17 -5.44 7.30
C MET A 643 14.44 -5.15 8.06
N ALA A 644 14.54 -3.95 8.65
CA ALA A 644 15.67 -3.61 9.51
C ALA A 644 15.76 -4.50 10.76
N CYS A 645 14.69 -5.23 11.12
CA CYS A 645 14.69 -6.14 12.27
C CYS A 645 15.45 -7.45 12.01
N ILE A 646 15.59 -7.86 10.75
CA ILE A 646 16.28 -9.09 10.34
C ILE A 646 17.08 -8.79 9.08
N GLU A 647 18.37 -8.52 9.24
CA GLU A 647 19.23 -8.22 8.10
C GLU A 647 19.45 -9.47 7.25
N ARG A 648 18.89 -9.48 6.04
CA ARG A 648 19.08 -10.52 5.01
C ARG A 648 19.10 -9.88 3.65
N GLU A 649 19.99 -10.30 2.76
CA GLU A 649 20.00 -9.79 1.39
C GLU A 649 18.74 -10.22 0.63
N ASN A 650 18.31 -11.47 0.80
CA ASN A 650 17.10 -12.01 0.20
C ASN A 650 16.32 -12.80 1.25
N HIS A 651 15.17 -12.29 1.65
CA HIS A 651 14.34 -12.95 2.64
C HIS A 651 13.49 -14.11 2.07
N PHE A 652 13.40 -14.21 0.75
CA PHE A 652 12.66 -15.26 0.05
C PHE A 652 13.52 -16.47 -0.31
N ASP A 653 14.79 -16.47 0.08
CA ASP A 653 15.66 -17.64 0.00
C ASP A 653 15.30 -18.65 1.10
N LEU A 654 14.37 -19.55 0.78
CA LEU A 654 13.87 -20.59 1.68
C LEU A 654 14.14 -21.97 1.08
N PRO A 655 14.39 -23.01 1.90
CA PRO A 655 14.69 -24.36 1.44
C PRO A 655 13.40 -25.11 1.06
N TRP A 656 12.53 -24.51 0.24
CA TRP A 656 11.42 -25.26 -0.36
C TRP A 656 11.94 -26.07 -1.54
N PRO A 657 11.39 -27.28 -1.75
CA PRO A 657 11.71 -28.06 -2.95
C PRO A 657 11.44 -27.21 -4.19
N GLN A 658 12.49 -26.87 -4.92
CA GLN A 658 12.34 -26.33 -6.27
C GLN A 658 11.90 -27.51 -7.14
N LYS A 659 10.72 -27.39 -7.76
CA LYS A 659 10.21 -28.42 -8.67
C LYS A 659 10.86 -28.32 -10.04
#